data_AF-A0A2Z6UQW6-F1
#
_entry.id   AF-A0A2Z6UQW6-F1
#
_cell.length_a   1.000
_cell.length_b   1.000
_cell.length_c   1.000
_cell.angle_alpha   90.00
_cell.angle_beta   90.00
_cell.angle_gamma   90.00
#
_symmetry.space_group_name_H-M   'P 1'
#
loop_
_entity.id
_entity.type
_entity.pdbx_description
1 polymer ?
#
loop_
_entity_poly.entity_id
_entity_poly.type
_entity_poly.pdbx_seq_one_letter_code
_entity_poly.pdbx_strand_id
1 'polypeptide(L)'
;MTINDDKKIEDTIDSNPALDTSPSKEEQEKEHLAAIRAHELNYCRQRGLFNRVYYEAHCGAFPTEMAAFEDYLHKSTFSNVNPSALFDTEGYQRANIDVYHAGTSPLLHYIYHGEKDKRRRFNAIQRWVPNTFMVPKETKNWSQQSIAICLHVFYPDFIEKFANSLSQLPCSVDVFVTCASKEIEAEVKSTFSTLNTVNKVTTAIAPNQGRNFGPFLVEFSKQLLEYDLMCHLHSKKSLYSGREQTQWFDYLHQYLLADRHVLSCILRLFDEHKDLGMYYPTSFWMMPSWVNHWTCNKSHARPFIDEWGIEIDSNFLSYPVGGMFWARPKALKPLFEKEYEYQDFPVEPLPNDGSYLHALERAIGLLVEKQGYQQFFYHPPSAKFTVDKTYAFTNYAKPPHQLLSELRNFEIISFDVFDTILRREYIFADYAKFQVGKHLVDLDLVSSPEAFVELRNESELQCRKNKNFVGDVDIVEVYTEVAQRLHCETAQAQEWMQMEFEYDLQSISGKDEMVNLVNQLSDVGREIWFVSDTYYTEHQISLMLRHIGISVHYKLFVSSELGLRKDNGSMWKMLRETIDQLGKSIVHVGDNVISDAQVCGDYGFTNMHILHPEDKWLAAGMKPNAVTKHKLDEPDIIKWGSLMSKYGRYPLFGN
;
A
#
# COMPACT_ATOMS: atom_id res chain seq x y z
N MET A 1 -71.35 -85.26 -4.07
CA MET A 1 -70.10 -86.00 -4.31
C MET A 1 -69.00 -85.27 -3.55
N THR A 2 -68.40 -85.99 -2.61
CA THR A 2 -67.26 -85.65 -1.74
C THR A 2 -66.01 -85.23 -2.56
N ILE A 3 -65.00 -84.49 -2.08
CA ILE A 3 -64.08 -84.71 -0.94
C ILE A 3 -63.27 -83.41 -0.67
N ASN A 4 -62.95 -83.18 0.61
CA ASN A 4 -61.84 -82.44 1.29
C ASN A 4 -61.02 -81.35 0.56
N ASP A 5 -60.66 -80.29 1.30
CA ASP A 5 -59.26 -80.15 1.75
C ASP A 5 -59.06 -79.20 2.93
N ASP A 6 -58.10 -79.61 3.75
CA ASP A 6 -57.78 -79.19 5.11
C ASP A 6 -56.98 -77.89 5.22
N LYS A 7 -57.08 -77.32 6.42
CA LYS A 7 -56.40 -76.13 6.97
C LYS A 7 -54.88 -76.13 6.77
N LYS A 8 -54.33 -74.94 6.45
CA LYS A 8 -52.98 -74.53 6.84
C LYS A 8 -53.01 -73.17 7.54
N ILE A 9 -52.35 -73.14 8.69
CA ILE A 9 -51.96 -71.98 9.51
C ILE A 9 -50.67 -71.43 8.91
N GLU A 10 -50.52 -70.10 8.82
CA GLU A 10 -49.21 -69.44 8.97
C GLU A 10 -49.39 -67.93 9.22
N ASP A 11 -48.46 -67.40 10.01
CA ASP A 11 -48.56 -66.22 10.86
C ASP A 11 -48.54 -64.88 10.14
N THR A 12 -49.20 -63.89 10.75
CA THR A 12 -49.10 -62.47 10.43
C THR A 12 -47.88 -61.88 11.15
N ILE A 13 -46.81 -61.57 10.40
CA ILE A 13 -45.70 -60.75 10.89
C ILE A 13 -45.96 -59.31 10.46
N ASP A 14 -46.19 -58.47 11.45
CA ASP A 14 -46.21 -57.01 11.38
C ASP A 14 -44.78 -56.51 11.17
N SER A 15 -44.47 -55.95 9.99
CA SER A 15 -43.18 -55.35 9.69
C SER A 15 -43.35 -53.85 9.44
N ASN A 16 -43.23 -53.08 10.50
CA ASN A 16 -43.01 -51.64 10.46
C ASN A 16 -41.54 -51.38 10.04
N PRO A 17 -41.25 -50.73 8.90
CA PRO A 17 -39.87 -50.46 8.53
C PRO A 17 -39.33 -49.34 9.44
N ALA A 18 -38.40 -49.71 10.32
CA ALA A 18 -37.61 -48.74 11.08
C ALA A 18 -36.90 -47.80 10.10
N LEU A 19 -37.17 -46.50 10.22
CA LEU A 19 -36.40 -45.45 9.58
C LEU A 19 -34.93 -45.62 9.96
N ASP A 20 -34.08 -45.86 8.97
CA ASP A 20 -32.63 -45.85 9.12
C ASP A 20 -32.19 -44.42 9.47
N THR A 21 -31.84 -44.20 10.74
CA THR A 21 -31.40 -42.91 11.29
C THR A 21 -29.87 -42.75 11.23
N SER A 22 -29.17 -43.51 10.38
CA SER A 22 -27.72 -43.41 10.26
C SER A 22 -27.32 -42.10 9.58
N PRO A 23 -26.45 -41.27 10.19
CA PRO A 23 -26.05 -40.00 9.60
C PRO A 23 -25.34 -40.22 8.26
N SER A 24 -25.69 -39.39 7.28
CA SER A 24 -25.08 -39.38 5.94
C SER A 24 -23.57 -39.13 6.02
N LYS A 25 -22.84 -39.53 4.98
CA LYS A 25 -21.38 -39.33 4.90
C LYS A 25 -20.97 -37.85 5.09
N GLU A 26 -21.79 -36.93 4.59
CA GLU A 26 -21.56 -35.49 4.74
C GLU A 26 -21.81 -35.01 6.19
N GLU A 27 -22.79 -35.58 6.88
CA GLU A 27 -23.03 -35.32 8.31
C GLU A 27 -21.89 -35.87 9.17
N GLN A 28 -21.37 -37.06 8.85
CA GLN A 28 -20.22 -37.64 9.54
C GLN A 28 -18.94 -36.79 9.36
N GLU A 29 -18.70 -36.27 8.16
CA GLU A 29 -17.57 -35.37 7.89
C GLU A 29 -17.72 -34.03 8.64
N LYS A 30 -18.93 -33.47 8.70
CA LYS A 30 -19.23 -32.25 9.48
C LYS A 30 -19.04 -32.47 10.99
N GLU A 31 -19.53 -33.59 11.52
CA GLU A 31 -19.34 -33.95 12.93
C GLU A 31 -17.87 -34.15 13.29
N HIS A 32 -17.10 -34.80 12.41
CA HIS A 32 -15.67 -34.99 12.60
C HIS A 32 -14.92 -33.66 12.62
N LEU A 33 -15.23 -32.75 11.68
CA LEU A 33 -14.62 -31.43 11.63
C LEU A 33 -14.99 -30.59 12.87
N ALA A 34 -16.24 -30.67 13.33
CA ALA A 34 -16.68 -30.00 14.56
C ALA A 34 -15.91 -30.51 15.79
N ALA A 35 -15.66 -31.83 15.88
CA ALA A 35 -14.86 -32.41 16.95
C ALA A 35 -13.39 -31.93 16.90
N ILE A 36 -12.79 -31.83 15.71
CA ILE A 36 -11.45 -31.27 15.52
C ILE A 36 -11.41 -29.80 15.98
N ARG A 37 -12.37 -28.98 15.55
CA ARG A 37 -12.45 -27.56 15.93
C ARG A 37 -12.62 -27.38 17.44
N ALA A 38 -13.43 -28.21 18.09
CA ALA A 38 -13.56 -28.23 19.55
C ALA A 38 -12.23 -28.56 20.24
N HIS A 39 -11.46 -29.52 19.72
CA HIS A 39 -10.14 -29.85 20.25
C HIS A 39 -9.15 -28.69 20.06
N GLU A 40 -9.07 -28.10 18.87
CA GLU A 40 -8.20 -26.96 18.56
C GLU A 40 -8.50 -25.75 19.46
N LEU A 41 -9.79 -25.40 19.64
CA LEU A 41 -10.21 -24.32 20.53
C LEU A 41 -9.78 -24.60 21.97
N ASN A 42 -10.02 -25.81 22.48
CA ASN A 42 -9.62 -26.20 23.83
C ASN A 42 -8.10 -26.09 24.02
N TYR A 43 -7.31 -26.56 23.06
CA TYR A 43 -5.85 -26.47 23.08
C TYR A 43 -5.38 -25.02 23.11
N CYS A 44 -5.89 -24.19 22.20
CA CYS A 44 -5.54 -22.78 22.10
C CYS A 44 -5.92 -22.00 23.36
N ARG A 45 -7.12 -22.27 23.93
CA ARG A 45 -7.60 -21.62 25.15
C ARG A 45 -6.74 -21.96 26.37
N GLN A 46 -6.40 -23.24 26.58
CA GLN A 46 -5.56 -23.67 27.71
C GLN A 46 -4.17 -23.03 27.69
N ARG A 47 -3.64 -22.73 26.50
CA ARG A 47 -2.33 -22.09 26.31
C ARG A 47 -2.40 -20.57 26.16
N GLY A 48 -3.60 -19.98 26.28
CA GLY A 48 -3.83 -18.55 26.10
C GLY A 48 -3.58 -18.03 24.68
N LEU A 49 -3.51 -18.92 23.68
CA LEU A 49 -3.30 -18.57 22.27
C LEU A 49 -4.57 -18.02 21.63
N PHE A 50 -5.74 -18.40 22.14
CA PHE A 50 -7.03 -17.77 21.81
C PHE A 50 -7.69 -17.27 23.09
N ASN A 51 -8.22 -16.05 23.06
CA ASN A 51 -8.95 -15.47 24.17
C ASN A 51 -10.18 -14.73 23.63
N ARG A 52 -11.37 -15.22 23.96
CA ARG A 52 -12.64 -14.65 23.49
C ARG A 52 -12.80 -13.18 23.85
N VAL A 53 -12.53 -12.78 25.10
CA VAL A 53 -12.71 -11.39 25.56
C VAL A 53 -11.77 -10.45 24.81
N TYR A 54 -10.52 -10.88 24.61
CA TYR A 54 -9.56 -10.16 23.79
C TYR A 54 -10.08 -10.04 22.35
N TYR A 55 -10.50 -11.14 21.74
CA TYR A 55 -10.94 -11.14 20.34
C TYR A 55 -12.21 -10.29 20.13
N GLU A 56 -13.21 -10.41 21.01
CA GLU A 56 -14.45 -9.66 20.94
C GLU A 56 -14.24 -8.14 21.09
N ALA A 57 -13.26 -7.74 21.91
CA ALA A 57 -12.89 -6.34 22.04
C ALA A 57 -12.30 -5.73 20.75
N HIS A 58 -11.82 -6.56 19.81
CA HIS A 58 -11.15 -6.13 18.58
C HIS A 58 -11.86 -6.56 17.29
N CYS A 59 -12.92 -7.37 17.36
CA CYS A 59 -13.63 -7.88 16.18
C CYS A 59 -15.17 -7.82 16.31
N GLY A 60 -15.71 -7.40 17.44
CA GLY A 60 -17.16 -7.36 17.69
C GLY A 60 -17.67 -8.55 18.52
N ALA A 61 -18.96 -8.58 18.83
CA ALA A 61 -19.56 -9.60 19.69
C ALA A 61 -19.93 -10.88 18.92
N PHE A 62 -19.71 -12.05 19.53
CA PHE A 62 -20.06 -13.34 18.95
C PHE A 62 -21.07 -14.11 19.82
N PRO A 63 -21.93 -14.96 19.25
CA PRO A 63 -22.89 -15.74 20.03
C PRO A 63 -22.20 -16.78 20.93
N THR A 64 -21.13 -17.39 20.45
CA THR A 64 -20.38 -18.44 21.18
C THR A 64 -18.88 -18.23 21.06
N GLU A 65 -18.12 -18.87 21.96
CA GLU A 65 -16.65 -18.90 21.88
C GLU A 65 -16.18 -19.59 20.59
N MET A 66 -16.90 -20.64 20.14
CA MET A 66 -16.61 -21.32 18.88
C MET A 66 -16.80 -20.40 17.68
N ALA A 67 -17.87 -19.62 17.64
CA ALA A 67 -18.10 -18.66 16.54
C ALA A 67 -17.00 -17.59 16.47
N ALA A 68 -16.53 -17.10 17.62
CA ALA A 68 -15.39 -16.17 17.68
C ALA A 68 -14.10 -16.83 17.18
N PHE A 69 -13.87 -18.09 17.52
CA PHE A 69 -12.70 -18.85 17.08
C PHE A 69 -12.73 -19.11 15.57
N GLU A 70 -13.87 -19.53 15.03
CA GLU A 70 -14.05 -19.76 13.60
C GLU A 70 -13.92 -18.46 12.78
N ASP A 71 -14.45 -17.35 13.27
CA ASP A 71 -14.26 -16.02 12.66
C ASP A 71 -12.77 -15.65 12.59
N TYR A 72 -12.02 -15.88 13.67
CA TYR A 72 -10.57 -15.71 13.66
C TYR A 72 -9.87 -16.63 12.66
N LEU A 73 -10.19 -17.93 12.65
CA LEU A 73 -9.56 -18.88 11.75
C LEU A 73 -9.77 -18.50 10.28
N HIS A 74 -10.98 -18.04 9.94
CA HIS A 74 -11.30 -17.52 8.62
C HIS A 74 -10.50 -16.24 8.30
N LYS A 75 -10.67 -15.18 9.10
CA LYS A 75 -10.06 -13.87 8.86
C LYS A 75 -8.54 -13.90 8.90
N SER A 76 -7.93 -14.73 9.75
CA SER A 76 -6.47 -14.78 9.93
C SER A 76 -5.68 -15.20 8.68
N THR A 77 -6.35 -15.73 7.65
CA THR A 77 -5.74 -16.07 6.36
C THR A 77 -5.57 -14.84 5.45
N PHE A 78 -6.38 -13.80 5.63
CA PHE A 78 -6.42 -12.60 4.81
C PHE A 78 -6.60 -11.29 5.62
N SER A 79 -6.36 -11.29 6.93
CA SER A 79 -6.42 -10.11 7.78
C SER A 79 -5.45 -10.24 8.95
N ASN A 80 -4.94 -9.11 9.46
CA ASN A 80 -4.01 -9.02 10.58
C ASN A 80 -4.69 -8.91 11.95
N VAL A 81 -5.86 -9.50 12.13
CA VAL A 81 -6.53 -9.61 13.43
C VAL A 81 -5.81 -10.63 14.33
N ASN A 82 -5.71 -10.34 15.63
CA ASN A 82 -4.99 -11.19 16.59
C ASN A 82 -5.96 -12.00 17.45
N PRO A 83 -5.71 -13.30 17.72
CA PRO A 83 -6.61 -14.14 18.50
C PRO A 83 -6.47 -13.93 20.02
N SER A 84 -5.34 -13.37 20.46
CA SER A 84 -5.01 -13.11 21.86
C SER A 84 -3.81 -12.16 21.96
N ALA A 85 -3.49 -11.72 23.18
CA ALA A 85 -2.27 -10.96 23.45
C ALA A 85 -0.96 -11.77 23.21
N LEU A 86 -1.05 -13.10 23.16
CA LEU A 86 0.11 -14.01 23.05
C LEU A 86 0.43 -14.42 21.61
N PHE A 87 -0.32 -13.92 20.63
CA PHE A 87 -0.13 -14.29 19.23
C PHE A 87 -0.37 -13.09 18.31
N ASP A 88 0.68 -12.69 17.59
CA ASP A 88 0.65 -11.67 16.56
C ASP A 88 0.57 -12.32 15.17
N THR A 89 -0.61 -12.27 14.56
CA THR A 89 -0.92 -12.82 13.24
C THR A 89 -0.01 -12.25 12.16
N GLU A 90 0.14 -10.92 12.14
CA GLU A 90 0.99 -10.24 11.17
C GLU A 90 2.47 -10.59 11.35
N GLY A 91 2.98 -10.53 12.59
CA GLY A 91 4.36 -10.88 12.89
C GLY A 91 4.69 -12.32 12.52
N TYR A 92 3.77 -13.25 12.82
CA TYR A 92 3.94 -14.66 12.45
C TYR A 92 3.95 -14.86 10.94
N GLN A 93 3.02 -14.26 10.18
CA GLN A 93 2.97 -14.39 8.73
C GLN A 93 4.19 -13.76 8.04
N ARG A 94 4.63 -12.57 8.47
CA ARG A 94 5.84 -11.93 7.90
C ARG A 94 7.10 -12.74 8.13
N ALA A 95 7.21 -13.42 9.28
CA ALA A 95 8.33 -14.30 9.58
C ALA A 95 8.24 -15.66 8.85
N ASN A 96 7.05 -16.01 8.32
CA ASN A 96 6.73 -17.31 7.76
C ASN A 96 5.92 -17.14 6.46
N ILE A 97 6.57 -16.55 5.45
CA ILE A 97 5.91 -16.18 4.19
C ILE A 97 5.33 -17.39 3.44
N ASP A 98 5.90 -18.58 3.66
CA ASP A 98 5.40 -19.85 3.16
C ASP A 98 3.98 -20.17 3.68
N VAL A 99 3.70 -19.84 4.94
CA VAL A 99 2.38 -20.03 5.57
C VAL A 99 1.36 -19.05 4.99
N TYR A 100 1.78 -17.80 4.79
CA TYR A 100 0.95 -16.78 4.15
C TYR A 100 0.56 -17.19 2.72
N HIS A 101 1.53 -17.63 1.91
CA HIS A 101 1.28 -18.09 0.55
C HIS A 101 0.43 -19.38 0.48
N ALA A 102 0.46 -20.21 1.52
CA ALA A 102 -0.39 -21.40 1.61
C ALA A 102 -1.85 -21.08 2.01
N GLY A 103 -2.18 -19.83 2.36
CA GLY A 103 -3.53 -19.45 2.79
C GLY A 103 -3.99 -20.17 4.07
N THR A 104 -3.04 -20.66 4.87
CA THR A 104 -3.34 -21.43 6.09
C THR A 104 -3.46 -20.50 7.29
N SER A 105 -4.40 -20.77 8.20
CA SER A 105 -4.50 -20.00 9.44
C SER A 105 -3.16 -20.08 10.21
N PRO A 106 -2.53 -18.94 10.54
CA PRO A 106 -1.22 -18.94 11.18
C PRO A 106 -1.25 -19.57 12.58
N LEU A 107 -2.38 -19.49 13.29
CA LEU A 107 -2.54 -20.15 14.59
C LEU A 107 -2.60 -21.67 14.43
N LEU A 108 -3.39 -22.19 13.48
CA LEU A 108 -3.45 -23.63 13.22
C LEU A 108 -2.10 -24.16 12.76
N HIS A 109 -1.44 -23.45 11.84
CA HIS A 109 -0.09 -23.80 11.42
C HIS A 109 0.85 -23.86 12.63
N TYR A 110 0.80 -22.87 13.54
CA TYR A 110 1.66 -22.85 14.71
C TYR A 110 1.44 -24.06 15.63
N ILE A 111 0.18 -24.40 15.95
CA ILE A 111 -0.11 -25.52 16.87
C ILE A 111 0.16 -26.90 16.26
N TYR A 112 0.04 -27.07 14.94
CA TYR A 112 0.29 -28.35 14.27
C TYR A 112 1.76 -28.54 13.86
N HIS A 113 2.43 -27.48 13.46
CA HIS A 113 3.78 -27.55 12.87
C HIS A 113 4.75 -26.58 13.55
N GLY A 114 4.37 -25.31 13.70
CA GLY A 114 5.29 -24.24 14.11
C GLY A 114 5.97 -24.46 15.46
N GLU A 115 5.27 -25.01 16.45
CA GLU A 115 5.85 -25.34 17.76
C GLU A 115 6.95 -26.40 17.64
N LYS A 116 6.69 -27.47 16.88
CA LYS A 116 7.65 -28.55 16.63
C LYS A 116 8.86 -28.07 15.81
N ASP A 117 8.59 -27.22 14.83
CA ASP A 117 9.60 -26.66 13.92
C ASP A 117 10.37 -25.49 14.54
N LYS A 118 10.08 -25.13 15.80
CA LYS A 118 10.69 -24.00 16.52
C LYS A 118 10.51 -22.65 15.81
N ARG A 119 9.42 -22.49 15.05
CA ARG A 119 9.05 -21.20 14.46
C ARG A 119 8.76 -20.21 15.58
N ARG A 120 9.31 -19.00 15.46
CA ARG A 120 9.17 -17.95 16.47
C ARG A 120 7.71 -17.51 16.56
N ARG A 121 7.18 -17.48 17.78
CA ARG A 121 5.92 -16.83 18.13
C ARG A 121 6.19 -15.39 18.55
N PHE A 122 5.26 -14.50 18.24
CA PHE A 122 5.31 -13.08 18.61
C PHE A 122 4.10 -12.76 19.48
N ASN A 123 4.29 -11.94 20.51
CA ASN A 123 3.17 -11.38 21.26
C ASN A 123 2.51 -10.28 20.43
N ALA A 124 1.19 -10.11 20.58
CA ALA A 124 0.45 -9.08 19.87
C ALA A 124 1.04 -7.70 20.19
N ILE A 125 1.34 -6.93 19.15
CA ILE A 125 1.78 -5.55 19.24
C ILE A 125 0.73 -4.64 18.61
N GLN A 126 0.45 -3.52 19.27
CA GLN A 126 -0.42 -2.50 18.71
C GLN A 126 0.43 -1.56 17.85
N ARG A 127 0.54 -1.88 16.55
CA ARG A 127 1.38 -1.16 15.58
C ARG A 127 0.93 0.29 15.35
N TRP A 128 -0.37 0.53 15.46
CA TRP A 128 -0.97 1.85 15.30
C TRP A 128 -2.23 1.97 16.15
N VAL A 129 -2.44 3.18 16.68
CA VAL A 129 -3.64 3.57 17.42
C VAL A 129 -4.19 4.80 16.74
N PRO A 130 -5.43 4.78 16.24
CA PRO A 130 -6.00 5.97 15.64
C PRO A 130 -6.21 7.05 16.70
N ASN A 131 -5.82 8.28 16.39
CA ASN A 131 -5.98 9.46 17.27
C ASN A 131 -7.45 9.84 17.46
N THR A 132 -8.28 9.55 16.46
CA THR A 132 -9.74 9.72 16.49
C THR A 132 -10.42 8.37 16.34
N PHE A 133 -11.60 8.19 16.90
CA PHE A 133 -12.42 7.03 16.58
C PHE A 133 -13.89 7.41 16.57
N MET A 134 -14.66 6.69 15.76
CA MET A 134 -16.10 6.85 15.62
C MET A 134 -16.79 5.63 16.17
N VAL A 135 -17.86 5.85 16.93
CA VAL A 135 -18.70 4.78 17.46
C VAL A 135 -20.06 4.93 16.80
N PRO A 136 -20.47 3.98 15.93
CA PRO A 136 -21.75 4.05 15.25
C PRO A 136 -22.88 4.00 16.27
N LYS A 137 -23.79 4.98 16.21
CA LYS A 137 -25.03 4.95 17.00
C LYS A 137 -26.14 4.30 16.22
N GLU A 138 -27.11 3.74 16.93
CA GLU A 138 -28.33 3.27 16.29
C GLU A 138 -29.15 4.47 15.80
N THR A 139 -29.32 4.57 14.48
CA THR A 139 -30.15 5.60 13.85
C THR A 139 -31.45 4.98 13.34
N LYS A 140 -32.49 5.79 13.16
CA LYS A 140 -33.81 5.27 12.75
C LYS A 140 -33.90 4.92 11.27
N ASN A 141 -33.04 5.52 10.44
CA ASN A 141 -33.23 5.57 8.98
C ASN A 141 -32.07 4.95 8.19
N TRP A 142 -31.05 4.38 8.84
CA TRP A 142 -29.89 3.83 8.10
C TRP A 142 -30.29 2.75 7.09
N SER A 143 -31.34 1.98 7.37
CA SER A 143 -31.88 0.94 6.50
C SER A 143 -32.79 1.46 5.37
N GLN A 144 -33.13 2.76 5.38
CA GLN A 144 -33.97 3.41 4.37
C GLN A 144 -33.14 4.11 3.27
N GLN A 145 -31.82 4.19 3.43
CA GLN A 145 -30.93 4.80 2.44
C GLN A 145 -31.00 4.02 1.12
N SER A 146 -31.11 4.73 -0.01
CA SER A 146 -31.04 4.09 -1.32
C SER A 146 -29.59 3.69 -1.63
N ILE A 147 -29.36 2.41 -1.89
CA ILE A 147 -28.02 1.84 -2.04
C ILE A 147 -27.87 1.16 -3.40
N ALA A 148 -26.80 1.54 -4.12
CA ALA A 148 -26.36 0.89 -5.34
C ALA A 148 -25.07 0.08 -5.11
N ILE A 149 -25.10 -1.23 -5.36
CA ILE A 149 -23.89 -2.06 -5.40
C ILE A 149 -23.42 -2.14 -6.85
N CYS A 150 -22.26 -1.56 -7.15
CA CYS A 150 -21.65 -1.52 -8.46
C CYS A 150 -20.51 -2.53 -8.57
N LEU A 151 -20.71 -3.58 -9.36
CA LEU A 151 -19.77 -4.68 -9.54
C LEU A 151 -19.18 -4.67 -10.95
N HIS A 152 -17.86 -4.82 -11.06
CA HIS A 152 -17.22 -5.15 -12.33
C HIS A 152 -16.77 -6.63 -12.32
N VAL A 153 -17.49 -7.48 -13.05
CA VAL A 153 -17.27 -8.93 -13.12
C VAL A 153 -16.54 -9.28 -14.41
N PHE A 154 -15.22 -9.39 -14.29
CA PHE A 154 -14.34 -9.91 -15.34
C PHE A 154 -14.12 -11.42 -15.23
N TYR A 155 -14.17 -11.96 -14.00
CA TYR A 155 -13.90 -13.36 -13.68
C TYR A 155 -15.17 -13.99 -13.09
N PRO A 156 -15.74 -15.04 -13.73
CA PRO A 156 -17.05 -15.59 -13.35
C PRO A 156 -17.07 -16.26 -11.97
N ASP A 157 -15.94 -16.76 -11.47
CA ASP A 157 -15.83 -17.38 -10.14
C ASP A 157 -16.15 -16.42 -8.98
N PHE A 158 -16.26 -15.12 -9.25
CA PHE A 158 -16.65 -14.11 -8.27
C PHE A 158 -18.16 -13.90 -8.18
N ILE A 159 -18.94 -14.41 -9.14
CA ILE A 159 -20.40 -14.27 -9.13
C ILE A 159 -20.97 -14.92 -7.87
N GLU A 160 -20.58 -16.16 -7.57
CA GLU A 160 -21.02 -16.87 -6.37
C GLU A 160 -20.53 -16.16 -5.09
N LYS A 161 -19.27 -15.68 -5.06
CA LYS A 161 -18.73 -14.93 -3.93
C LYS A 161 -19.55 -13.68 -3.62
N PHE A 162 -19.88 -12.89 -4.65
CA PHE A 162 -20.72 -11.71 -4.49
C PHE A 162 -22.16 -12.07 -4.13
N ALA A 163 -22.74 -13.11 -4.75
CA ALA A 163 -24.10 -13.57 -4.43
C ALA A 163 -24.23 -13.94 -2.95
N ASN A 164 -23.25 -14.67 -2.41
CA ASN A 164 -23.22 -15.06 -1.00
C ASN A 164 -23.23 -13.84 -0.07
N SER A 165 -22.43 -12.82 -0.35
CA SER A 165 -22.43 -11.58 0.43
C SER A 165 -23.71 -10.76 0.23
N LEU A 166 -24.19 -10.62 -1.01
CA LEU A 166 -25.42 -9.89 -1.33
C LEU A 166 -26.62 -10.50 -0.60
N SER A 167 -26.72 -11.83 -0.52
CA SER A 167 -27.82 -12.54 0.16
C SER A 167 -27.93 -12.25 1.66
N GLN A 168 -26.84 -11.76 2.27
CA GLN A 168 -26.72 -11.53 3.71
C GLN A 168 -26.75 -10.05 4.09
N LEU A 169 -26.98 -9.16 3.13
CA LEU A 169 -27.04 -7.72 3.36
C LEU A 169 -28.14 -7.37 4.38
N PRO A 170 -27.90 -6.37 5.26
CA PRO A 170 -28.84 -5.98 6.30
C PRO A 170 -30.05 -5.20 5.76
N CYS A 171 -30.03 -4.78 4.50
CA CYS A 171 -31.08 -4.02 3.82
C CYS A 171 -31.11 -4.38 2.34
N SER A 172 -32.22 -4.05 1.66
CA SER A 172 -32.35 -4.28 0.22
C SER A 172 -31.56 -3.25 -0.58
N VAL A 173 -31.02 -3.67 -1.73
CA VAL A 173 -30.14 -2.86 -2.60
C VAL A 173 -30.51 -3.01 -4.06
N ASP A 174 -30.08 -2.06 -4.89
CA ASP A 174 -30.02 -2.21 -6.34
C ASP A 174 -28.60 -2.59 -6.76
N VAL A 175 -28.46 -3.46 -7.75
CA VAL A 175 -27.18 -3.98 -8.20
C VAL A 175 -26.94 -3.60 -9.66
N PHE A 176 -25.79 -2.98 -9.91
CA PHE A 176 -25.29 -2.61 -11.23
C PHE A 176 -24.07 -3.45 -11.53
N VAL A 177 -24.07 -4.18 -12.65
CA VAL A 177 -22.98 -5.09 -12.99
C VAL A 177 -22.47 -4.82 -14.41
N THR A 178 -21.18 -4.52 -14.53
CA THR A 178 -20.50 -4.59 -15.82
C THR A 178 -19.86 -5.96 -15.98
N CYS A 179 -20.12 -6.62 -17.11
CA CYS A 179 -19.72 -8.00 -17.38
C CYS A 179 -18.74 -8.03 -18.56
N ALA A 180 -17.70 -8.85 -18.47
CA ALA A 180 -16.73 -9.00 -19.56
C ALA A 180 -17.28 -9.79 -20.78
N SER A 181 -18.38 -10.53 -20.62
CA SER A 181 -19.00 -11.28 -21.71
C SER A 181 -20.51 -11.47 -21.51
N LYS A 182 -21.20 -11.95 -22.56
CA LYS A 182 -22.64 -12.26 -22.53
C LYS A 182 -22.96 -13.43 -21.62
N GLU A 183 -22.05 -14.39 -21.52
CA GLU A 183 -22.19 -15.58 -20.68
C GLU A 183 -22.17 -15.18 -19.20
N ILE A 184 -21.19 -14.34 -18.81
CA ILE A 184 -21.11 -13.76 -17.46
C ILE A 184 -22.38 -12.95 -17.16
N GLU A 185 -22.85 -12.15 -18.10
CA GLU A 185 -24.09 -11.37 -17.93
C GLU A 185 -25.31 -12.26 -17.67
N ALA A 186 -25.45 -13.36 -18.41
CA ALA A 186 -26.55 -14.29 -18.23
C ALA A 186 -26.52 -14.96 -16.84
N GLU A 187 -25.33 -15.37 -16.39
CA GLU A 187 -25.10 -15.97 -15.08
C GLU A 187 -25.36 -14.98 -13.93
N VAL A 188 -24.91 -13.73 -14.08
CA VAL A 188 -25.20 -12.65 -13.13
C VAL A 188 -26.71 -12.43 -13.00
N LYS A 189 -27.43 -12.34 -14.13
CA LYS A 189 -28.89 -12.14 -14.11
C LYS A 189 -29.61 -13.32 -13.47
N SER A 190 -29.23 -14.56 -13.80
CA SER A 190 -29.87 -15.75 -13.24
C SER A 190 -29.60 -15.89 -11.74
N THR A 191 -28.41 -15.50 -11.27
CA THR A 191 -28.03 -15.64 -9.87
C THR A 191 -28.57 -14.50 -9.02
N PHE A 192 -28.26 -13.24 -9.36
CA PHE A 192 -28.55 -12.10 -8.48
C PHE A 192 -30.04 -11.76 -8.41
N SER A 193 -30.81 -12.02 -9.47
CA SER A 193 -32.26 -11.75 -9.48
C SER A 193 -33.05 -12.69 -8.56
N THR A 194 -32.43 -13.77 -8.07
CA THR A 194 -33.08 -14.71 -7.12
C THR A 194 -32.89 -14.29 -5.67
N LEU A 195 -32.08 -13.28 -5.39
CA LEU A 195 -31.73 -12.86 -4.04
C LEU A 195 -32.79 -11.92 -3.48
N ASN A 196 -33.35 -12.26 -2.32
CA ASN A 196 -34.39 -11.46 -1.65
C ASN A 196 -33.93 -10.05 -1.22
N THR A 197 -32.62 -9.84 -1.10
CA THR A 197 -31.99 -8.56 -0.76
C THR A 197 -31.75 -7.67 -1.99
N VAL A 198 -31.96 -8.17 -3.21
CA VAL A 198 -31.71 -7.43 -4.45
C VAL A 198 -33.04 -7.04 -5.08
N ASN A 199 -33.32 -5.74 -5.15
CA ASN A 199 -34.57 -5.23 -5.73
C ASN A 199 -34.50 -5.19 -7.26
N LYS A 200 -33.34 -4.76 -7.81
CA LYS A 200 -33.12 -4.60 -9.25
C LYS A 200 -31.70 -5.03 -9.62
N VAL A 201 -31.58 -5.73 -10.74
CA VAL A 201 -30.29 -6.05 -11.39
C VAL A 201 -30.22 -5.33 -12.73
N THR A 202 -29.28 -4.40 -12.87
CA THR A 202 -28.96 -3.69 -14.11
C THR A 202 -27.60 -4.15 -14.60
N THR A 203 -27.48 -4.55 -15.86
CA THR A 203 -26.21 -5.06 -16.41
C THR A 203 -25.82 -4.36 -17.69
N ALA A 204 -24.52 -4.33 -17.97
CA ALA A 204 -23.94 -3.88 -19.23
C ALA A 204 -22.73 -4.77 -19.58
N ILE A 205 -22.49 -4.95 -20.88
CA ILE A 205 -21.31 -5.66 -21.36
C ILE A 205 -20.22 -4.62 -21.63
N ALA A 206 -19.08 -4.75 -20.95
CA ALA A 206 -17.99 -3.80 -21.06
C ALA A 206 -16.75 -4.45 -21.71
N PRO A 207 -16.06 -3.76 -22.64
CA PRO A 207 -14.76 -4.19 -23.13
C PRO A 207 -13.71 -4.19 -22.00
N ASN A 208 -12.60 -4.91 -22.20
CA ASN A 208 -11.46 -4.87 -21.28
C ASN A 208 -10.65 -3.56 -21.45
N GLN A 209 -11.26 -2.43 -21.10
CA GLN A 209 -10.69 -1.09 -21.22
C GLN A 209 -11.12 -0.24 -20.02
N GLY A 210 -10.20 0.57 -19.47
CA GLY A 210 -10.50 1.39 -18.29
C GLY A 210 -10.42 0.66 -16.93
N ARG A 211 -9.89 -0.57 -16.90
CA ARG A 211 -9.76 -1.42 -15.70
C ARG A 211 -11.04 -1.55 -14.89
N ASN A 212 -11.05 -1.15 -13.62
CA ASN A 212 -12.21 -1.25 -12.74
C ASN A 212 -13.11 0.00 -12.82
N PHE A 213 -12.53 1.18 -13.11
CA PHE A 213 -13.24 2.45 -13.19
C PHE A 213 -14.01 2.66 -14.50
N GLY A 214 -13.35 2.47 -15.64
CA GLY A 214 -13.92 2.79 -16.95
C GLY A 214 -15.30 2.17 -17.20
N PRO A 215 -15.49 0.85 -16.98
CA PRO A 215 -16.78 0.21 -17.20
C PRO A 215 -17.95 0.89 -16.47
N PHE A 216 -17.86 1.17 -15.17
CA PHE A 216 -18.98 1.80 -14.47
C PHE A 216 -19.09 3.30 -14.76
N LEU A 217 -17.97 3.97 -15.07
CA LEU A 217 -17.98 5.38 -15.44
C LEU A 217 -18.71 5.63 -16.77
N VAL A 218 -18.52 4.74 -17.75
CA VAL A 218 -19.21 4.80 -19.04
C VAL A 218 -20.67 4.37 -18.91
N GLU A 219 -20.94 3.25 -18.25
CA GLU A 219 -22.28 2.63 -18.31
C GLU A 219 -23.26 3.22 -17.28
N PHE A 220 -22.78 3.58 -16.07
CA PHE A 220 -23.67 3.79 -14.91
C PHE A 220 -23.46 5.09 -14.13
N SER A 221 -22.37 5.84 -14.36
CA SER A 221 -22.00 7.04 -13.58
C SER A 221 -23.16 7.99 -13.25
N LYS A 222 -23.92 8.41 -14.27
CA LYS A 222 -25.06 9.32 -14.12
C LYS A 222 -26.21 8.71 -13.32
N GLN A 223 -26.50 7.42 -13.50
CA GLN A 223 -27.57 6.72 -12.76
C GLN A 223 -27.18 6.55 -11.29
N LEU A 224 -25.90 6.33 -11.00
CA LEU A 224 -25.41 6.21 -9.63
C LEU A 224 -25.60 7.50 -8.82
N LEU A 225 -25.67 8.67 -9.45
CA LEU A 225 -25.94 9.95 -8.75
C LEU A 225 -27.33 10.04 -8.09
N GLU A 226 -28.27 9.16 -8.46
CA GLU A 226 -29.62 9.10 -7.89
C GLU A 226 -29.66 8.42 -6.51
N TYR A 227 -28.59 7.70 -6.13
CA TYR A 227 -28.52 6.93 -4.89
C TYR A 227 -27.89 7.74 -3.76
N ASP A 228 -28.30 7.45 -2.52
CA ASP A 228 -27.69 8.02 -1.32
C ASP A 228 -26.27 7.48 -1.12
N LEU A 229 -26.08 6.19 -1.39
CA LEU A 229 -24.82 5.46 -1.23
C LEU A 229 -24.56 4.52 -2.39
N MET A 230 -23.29 4.33 -2.70
CA MET A 230 -22.82 3.28 -3.58
C MET A 230 -21.68 2.49 -2.95
N CYS A 231 -21.56 1.22 -3.33
CA CYS A 231 -20.39 0.39 -3.07
C CYS A 231 -19.81 -0.10 -4.40
N HIS A 232 -18.52 0.10 -4.65
CA HIS A 232 -17.85 -0.40 -5.84
C HIS A 232 -16.88 -1.53 -5.48
N LEU A 233 -17.01 -2.68 -6.16
CA LEU A 233 -16.07 -3.80 -6.11
C LEU A 233 -15.82 -4.36 -7.52
N HIS A 234 -14.75 -5.13 -7.68
CA HIS A 234 -14.45 -5.80 -8.94
C HIS A 234 -13.82 -7.17 -8.72
N SER A 235 -13.90 -8.02 -9.76
CA SER A 235 -13.32 -9.36 -9.73
C SER A 235 -11.89 -9.43 -10.28
N LYS A 236 -11.29 -8.32 -10.77
CA LYS A 236 -9.93 -8.36 -11.34
C LYS A 236 -8.93 -8.93 -10.33
N LYS A 237 -8.25 -10.02 -10.72
CA LYS A 237 -7.25 -10.73 -9.92
C LYS A 237 -5.90 -10.02 -10.01
N SER A 238 -5.23 -9.85 -8.87
CA SER A 238 -3.85 -9.35 -8.79
C SER A 238 -2.86 -10.46 -9.18
N LEU A 239 -2.22 -10.33 -10.35
CA LEU A 239 -1.24 -11.31 -10.88
C LEU A 239 0.21 -11.05 -10.42
N TYR A 240 0.43 -10.08 -9.52
CA TYR A 240 1.76 -9.54 -9.16
C TYR A 240 2.77 -10.61 -8.65
N SER A 241 2.29 -11.72 -8.10
CA SER A 241 3.13 -12.77 -7.48
C SER A 241 3.35 -14.04 -8.31
N GLY A 242 2.90 -14.11 -9.57
CA GLY A 242 3.02 -15.33 -10.40
C GLY A 242 2.20 -16.54 -9.90
N ARG A 243 1.44 -16.37 -8.81
CA ARG A 243 0.41 -17.28 -8.27
C ARG A 243 -0.82 -16.46 -7.97
N GLU A 244 -1.99 -17.05 -8.17
CA GLU A 244 -3.27 -16.45 -7.77
C GLU A 244 -3.30 -16.30 -6.24
N GLN A 245 -3.21 -15.05 -5.77
CA GLN A 245 -3.34 -14.69 -4.36
C GLN A 245 -4.61 -13.87 -4.21
N THR A 246 -5.63 -14.46 -3.56
CA THR A 246 -6.92 -13.81 -3.34
C THR A 246 -6.96 -13.02 -2.03
N GLN A 247 -5.95 -13.13 -1.16
CA GLN A 247 -5.96 -12.55 0.19
C GLN A 247 -6.26 -11.04 0.19
N TRP A 248 -5.72 -10.28 -0.76
CA TRP A 248 -6.00 -8.85 -0.87
C TRP A 248 -7.47 -8.58 -1.25
N PHE A 249 -8.01 -9.35 -2.20
CA PHE A 249 -9.44 -9.30 -2.50
C PHE A 249 -10.28 -9.71 -1.29
N ASP A 250 -9.94 -10.83 -0.64
CA ASP A 250 -10.70 -11.37 0.49
C ASP A 250 -10.72 -10.36 1.66
N TYR A 251 -9.61 -9.64 1.88
CA TYR A 251 -9.55 -8.51 2.82
C TYR A 251 -10.54 -7.39 2.47
N LEU A 252 -10.48 -6.89 1.22
CA LEU A 252 -11.36 -5.80 0.78
C LEU A 252 -12.82 -6.25 0.80
N HIS A 253 -13.11 -7.42 0.25
CA HIS A 253 -14.45 -8.01 0.22
C HIS A 253 -15.01 -8.23 1.63
N GLN A 254 -14.20 -8.70 2.58
CA GLN A 254 -14.60 -8.84 3.98
C GLN A 254 -15.07 -7.51 4.56
N TYR A 255 -14.25 -6.46 4.45
CA TYR A 255 -14.51 -5.19 5.15
C TYR A 255 -15.36 -4.18 4.36
N LEU A 256 -15.72 -4.51 3.10
CA LEU A 256 -16.63 -3.72 2.28
C LEU A 256 -18.01 -4.37 2.16
N LEU A 257 -18.13 -5.70 2.09
CA LEU A 257 -19.40 -6.34 1.72
C LEU A 257 -19.78 -7.57 2.57
N ALA A 258 -18.82 -8.40 3.00
CA ALA A 258 -19.14 -9.68 3.63
C ALA A 258 -19.32 -9.60 5.17
N ASP A 259 -18.61 -8.70 5.86
CA ASP A 259 -18.71 -8.57 7.31
C ASP A 259 -19.97 -7.79 7.72
N ARG A 260 -20.99 -8.51 8.19
CA ARG A 260 -22.29 -7.93 8.57
C ARG A 260 -22.19 -6.89 9.69
N HIS A 261 -21.26 -7.08 10.63
CA HIS A 261 -21.09 -6.13 11.72
C HIS A 261 -20.51 -4.82 11.18
N VAL A 262 -19.41 -4.90 10.43
CA VAL A 262 -18.77 -3.75 9.82
C VAL A 262 -19.73 -3.04 8.87
N LEU A 263 -20.47 -3.77 8.04
CA LEU A 263 -21.46 -3.21 7.11
C LEU A 263 -22.57 -2.45 7.82
N SER A 264 -23.15 -3.02 8.88
CA SER A 264 -24.18 -2.33 9.68
C SER A 264 -23.62 -1.06 10.34
N CYS A 265 -22.35 -1.06 10.72
CA CYS A 265 -21.67 0.13 11.25
C CYS A 265 -21.43 1.20 10.18
N ILE A 266 -21.01 0.82 8.97
CA ILE A 266 -20.81 1.75 7.83
C ILE A 266 -22.12 2.47 7.49
N LEU A 267 -23.22 1.73 7.35
CA LEU A 267 -24.52 2.31 6.99
C LEU A 267 -25.04 3.28 8.05
N ARG A 268 -24.84 2.96 9.35
CA ARG A 268 -25.18 3.84 10.47
C ARG A 268 -24.31 5.09 10.51
N LEU A 269 -23.01 4.97 10.25
CA LEU A 269 -22.10 6.12 10.17
C LEU A 269 -22.46 7.06 9.03
N PHE A 270 -22.77 6.53 7.84
CA PHE A 270 -23.29 7.37 6.76
C PHE A 270 -24.65 8.00 7.10
N ASP A 271 -25.55 7.32 7.81
CA ASP A 271 -26.80 7.97 8.19
C ASP A 271 -26.58 9.08 9.23
N GLU A 272 -25.76 8.83 10.26
CA GLU A 272 -25.44 9.77 11.34
C GLU A 272 -24.66 10.99 10.82
N HIS A 273 -23.70 10.80 9.92
CA HIS A 273 -22.75 11.82 9.48
C HIS A 273 -22.93 12.16 8.01
N LYS A 274 -23.56 13.30 7.72
CA LYS A 274 -23.80 13.76 6.34
C LYS A 274 -22.54 14.28 5.64
N ASP A 275 -21.51 14.62 6.42
CA ASP A 275 -20.19 15.03 5.97
C ASP A 275 -19.28 13.85 5.58
N LEU A 276 -19.56 12.61 5.99
CA LEU A 276 -18.83 11.45 5.50
C LEU A 276 -19.18 11.16 4.04
N GLY A 277 -18.17 11.08 3.17
CA GLY A 277 -18.34 10.93 1.72
C GLY A 277 -17.77 9.64 1.14
N MET A 278 -16.74 9.04 1.74
CA MET A 278 -16.12 7.81 1.24
C MET A 278 -15.58 6.94 2.37
N TYR A 279 -15.76 5.64 2.23
CA TYR A 279 -15.28 4.61 3.15
C TYR A 279 -14.51 3.50 2.45
N TYR A 280 -13.44 3.06 3.09
CA TYR A 280 -12.69 1.86 2.75
C TYR A 280 -11.85 1.41 3.96
N PRO A 281 -11.49 0.12 4.11
CA PRO A 281 -10.59 -0.31 5.17
C PRO A 281 -9.19 0.31 5.02
N THR A 282 -8.41 0.36 6.09
CA THR A 282 -6.97 0.70 6.02
C THR A 282 -6.25 -0.20 5.01
N SER A 283 -5.13 0.26 4.44
CA SER A 283 -4.41 -0.50 3.42
C SER A 283 -4.07 -1.92 3.88
N PHE A 284 -4.19 -2.88 2.97
CA PHE A 284 -3.85 -4.29 3.20
C PHE A 284 -2.42 -4.41 3.77
N TRP A 285 -2.27 -5.03 4.94
CA TRP A 285 -1.05 -4.95 5.75
C TRP A 285 0.18 -5.57 5.05
N MET A 286 0.00 -6.50 4.11
CA MET A 286 1.11 -7.06 3.33
C MET A 286 1.51 -6.20 2.12
N MET A 287 0.85 -5.07 1.87
CA MET A 287 1.30 -4.12 0.85
C MET A 287 2.62 -3.44 1.26
N PRO A 288 3.41 -2.96 0.27
CA PRO A 288 4.62 -2.19 0.54
C PRO A 288 4.36 -0.98 1.45
N SER A 289 5.35 -0.59 2.26
CA SER A 289 5.21 0.55 3.19
C SER A 289 4.85 1.86 2.49
N TRP A 290 5.23 2.01 1.23
CA TRP A 290 4.99 3.17 0.39
C TRP A 290 3.71 3.08 -0.45
N VAL A 291 2.84 2.08 -0.24
CA VAL A 291 1.61 1.90 -1.04
C VAL A 291 0.73 3.14 -1.05
N ASN A 292 0.71 3.90 0.05
CA ASN A 292 -0.02 5.16 0.20
C ASN A 292 0.71 6.39 -0.38
N HIS A 293 1.58 6.21 -1.39
CA HIS A 293 2.32 7.28 -2.05
C HIS A 293 1.83 7.49 -3.50
N TRP A 294 2.02 8.69 -4.04
CA TRP A 294 1.70 9.00 -5.44
C TRP A 294 2.52 8.21 -6.46
N THR A 295 3.74 7.82 -6.09
CA THR A 295 4.74 7.13 -6.92
C THR A 295 4.90 7.83 -8.28
N CYS A 296 5.12 7.09 -9.37
CA CYS A 296 5.13 7.63 -10.73
C CYS A 296 3.77 8.18 -11.21
N ASN A 297 2.67 8.03 -10.44
CA ASN A 297 1.33 8.47 -10.87
C ASN A 297 1.07 9.97 -10.68
N LYS A 298 1.92 10.68 -9.91
CA LYS A 298 1.72 12.12 -9.65
C LYS A 298 1.60 12.94 -10.93
N SER A 299 2.41 12.64 -11.94
CA SER A 299 2.39 13.32 -13.24
C SER A 299 1.12 13.02 -14.04
N HIS A 300 0.66 11.77 -14.00
CA HIS A 300 -0.57 11.32 -14.65
C HIS A 300 -1.84 11.90 -14.02
N ALA A 301 -1.75 12.40 -12.77
CA ALA A 301 -2.88 13.00 -12.08
C ALA A 301 -3.24 14.41 -12.56
N ARG A 302 -2.27 15.10 -13.18
CA ARG A 302 -2.35 16.52 -13.54
C ARG A 302 -3.63 16.92 -14.29
N PRO A 303 -4.09 16.17 -15.33
CA PRO A 303 -5.27 16.57 -16.09
C PRO A 303 -6.53 16.76 -15.25
N PHE A 304 -6.79 15.87 -14.28
CA PHE A 304 -8.02 15.93 -13.49
C PHE A 304 -7.87 16.64 -12.14
N ILE A 305 -6.67 16.69 -11.55
CA ILE A 305 -6.47 17.52 -10.35
C ILE A 305 -6.58 19.00 -10.69
N ASP A 306 -6.08 19.42 -11.87
CA ASP A 306 -6.21 20.80 -12.35
C ASP A 306 -7.69 21.09 -12.68
N GLU A 307 -8.39 20.16 -13.34
CA GLU A 307 -9.84 20.24 -13.63
C GLU A 307 -10.69 20.38 -12.36
N TRP A 308 -10.37 19.61 -11.31
CA TRP A 308 -11.09 19.62 -10.04
C TRP A 308 -10.60 20.70 -9.05
N GLY A 309 -9.52 21.41 -9.39
CA GLY A 309 -8.88 22.40 -8.52
C GLY A 309 -8.37 21.81 -7.21
N ILE A 310 -7.77 20.61 -7.26
CA ILE A 310 -7.16 19.92 -6.12
C ILE A 310 -5.68 20.31 -6.03
N GLU A 311 -5.27 20.80 -4.88
CA GLU A 311 -3.85 21.05 -4.58
C GLU A 311 -3.24 19.77 -3.98
N ILE A 312 -2.09 19.33 -4.49
CA ILE A 312 -1.32 18.23 -3.89
C ILE A 312 -0.26 18.83 -2.96
N ASP A 313 -0.48 18.70 -1.66
CA ASP A 313 0.38 19.23 -0.59
C ASP A 313 1.31 18.19 0.04
N SER A 314 1.08 16.90 -0.25
CA SER A 314 1.83 15.76 0.29
C SER A 314 2.03 14.69 -0.78
N ASN A 315 3.16 13.98 -0.72
CA ASN A 315 3.39 12.82 -1.57
C ASN A 315 2.67 11.56 -1.07
N PHE A 316 2.39 11.50 0.24
CA PHE A 316 1.60 10.45 0.86
C PHE A 316 0.14 10.85 0.99
N LEU A 317 -0.77 9.91 0.72
CA LEU A 317 -2.20 10.12 0.69
C LEU A 317 -3.00 8.86 1.08
N SER A 318 -4.17 9.09 1.67
CA SER A 318 -5.17 8.06 1.87
C SER A 318 -6.03 7.94 0.62
N TYR A 319 -6.11 6.73 0.07
CA TYR A 319 -6.98 6.39 -1.05
C TYR A 319 -7.40 4.90 -0.94
N PRO A 320 -8.50 4.47 -1.60
CA PRO A 320 -8.96 3.09 -1.55
C PRO A 320 -8.04 2.19 -2.37
N VAL A 321 -6.95 1.72 -1.76
CA VAL A 321 -5.97 0.83 -2.38
C VAL A 321 -6.67 -0.44 -2.89
N GLY A 322 -6.73 -0.58 -4.21
CA GLY A 322 -7.46 -1.64 -4.93
C GLY A 322 -8.71 -1.13 -5.65
N GLY A 323 -9.01 0.17 -5.60
CA GLY A 323 -10.14 0.78 -6.28
C GLY A 323 -11.51 0.29 -5.80
N MET A 324 -11.62 -0.24 -4.58
CA MET A 324 -12.90 -0.70 -4.00
C MET A 324 -13.27 0.11 -2.78
N PHE A 325 -14.50 0.63 -2.72
CA PHE A 325 -14.92 1.57 -1.69
C PHE A 325 -16.44 1.69 -1.59
N TRP A 326 -16.91 2.23 -0.47
CA TRP A 326 -18.22 2.86 -0.36
C TRP A 326 -18.10 4.36 -0.56
N ALA A 327 -19.07 5.00 -1.19
CA ALA A 327 -19.12 6.45 -1.30
C ALA A 327 -20.55 6.98 -1.34
N ARG A 328 -20.71 8.26 -1.01
CA ARG A 328 -21.83 9.04 -1.51
C ARG A 328 -21.55 9.40 -2.97
N PRO A 329 -22.39 9.02 -3.94
CA PRO A 329 -22.22 9.43 -5.33
C PRO A 329 -22.06 10.95 -5.48
N LYS A 330 -22.78 11.73 -4.66
CA LYS A 330 -22.67 13.20 -4.60
C LYS A 330 -21.27 13.72 -4.21
N ALA A 331 -20.48 12.96 -3.47
CA ALA A 331 -19.11 13.32 -3.12
C ALA A 331 -18.14 13.13 -4.30
N LEU A 332 -18.54 12.35 -5.31
CA LEU A 332 -17.80 12.12 -6.55
C LEU A 332 -18.45 12.83 -7.74
N LYS A 333 -19.32 13.81 -7.49
CA LYS A 333 -20.14 14.46 -8.51
C LYS A 333 -19.36 14.94 -9.74
N PRO A 334 -18.20 15.63 -9.62
CA PRO A 334 -17.44 16.05 -10.80
C PRO A 334 -16.92 14.88 -11.66
N LEU A 335 -16.64 13.74 -11.03
CA LEU A 335 -16.26 12.52 -11.74
C LEU A 335 -17.46 11.87 -12.42
N PHE A 336 -18.66 11.93 -11.84
CA PHE A 336 -19.82 11.19 -12.34
C PHE A 336 -20.68 11.97 -13.34
N GLU A 337 -20.62 13.30 -13.34
CA GLU A 337 -21.34 14.14 -14.31
C GLU A 337 -20.67 14.20 -15.68
N LYS A 338 -19.36 13.91 -15.75
CA LYS A 338 -18.61 13.88 -17.00
C LYS A 338 -19.10 12.74 -17.88
N GLU A 339 -19.21 13.01 -19.18
CA GLU A 339 -19.51 11.98 -20.16
C GLU A 339 -18.23 11.24 -20.53
N TYR A 340 -18.26 9.91 -20.41
CA TYR A 340 -17.15 9.05 -20.74
C TYR A 340 -17.52 8.13 -21.89
N GLU A 341 -16.56 7.94 -22.77
CA GLU A 341 -16.55 6.87 -23.74
C GLU A 341 -15.37 5.95 -23.47
N TYR A 342 -15.44 4.68 -23.90
CA TYR A 342 -14.34 3.75 -23.68
C TYR A 342 -13.00 4.25 -24.27
N GLN A 343 -13.05 5.02 -25.36
CA GLN A 343 -11.88 5.62 -26.00
C GLN A 343 -11.15 6.67 -25.16
N ASP A 344 -11.78 7.21 -24.10
CA ASP A 344 -11.13 8.13 -23.15
C ASP A 344 -10.15 7.40 -22.22
N PHE A 345 -10.26 6.08 -22.13
CA PHE A 345 -9.40 5.25 -21.28
C PHE A 345 -8.31 4.57 -22.10
N PRO A 346 -7.10 4.41 -21.54
CA PRO A 346 -6.00 3.80 -22.27
C PRO A 346 -6.26 2.30 -22.50
N VAL A 347 -5.81 1.80 -23.64
CA VAL A 347 -5.98 0.40 -24.07
C VAL A 347 -5.03 -0.51 -23.31
N GLU A 348 -5.47 -1.73 -23.00
CA GLU A 348 -4.64 -2.77 -22.38
C GLU A 348 -3.61 -3.35 -23.38
N PRO A 349 -2.44 -3.83 -22.93
CA PRO A 349 -2.02 -4.00 -21.54
C PRO A 349 -1.45 -2.70 -20.95
N LEU A 350 -1.94 -2.35 -19.76
CA LEU A 350 -1.40 -1.26 -18.96
C LEU A 350 -0.30 -1.75 -18.02
N PRO A 351 0.69 -0.90 -17.67
CA PRO A 351 1.71 -1.25 -16.68
C PRO A 351 1.09 -1.54 -15.31
N ASN A 352 1.81 -2.22 -14.43
CA ASN A 352 1.31 -2.58 -13.10
C ASN A 352 1.01 -1.36 -12.21
N ASP A 353 1.71 -0.25 -12.42
CA ASP A 353 1.46 1.08 -11.83
C ASP A 353 1.88 2.16 -12.85
N GLY A 354 1.59 3.43 -12.61
CA GLY A 354 2.04 4.52 -13.51
C GLY A 354 1.14 4.73 -14.72
N SER A 355 -0.17 4.88 -14.49
CA SER A 355 -1.12 5.16 -15.58
C SER A 355 -2.20 6.14 -15.12
N TYR A 356 -2.97 6.66 -16.08
CA TYR A 356 -4.13 7.51 -15.80
C TYR A 356 -5.09 6.90 -14.77
N LEU A 357 -5.37 5.60 -14.88
CA LEU A 357 -6.33 4.91 -13.99
C LEU A 357 -5.81 4.76 -12.56
N HIS A 358 -4.52 4.51 -12.39
CA HIS A 358 -3.87 4.45 -11.08
C HIS A 358 -3.77 5.83 -10.42
N ALA A 359 -3.57 6.87 -11.23
CA ALA A 359 -3.62 8.24 -10.75
C ALA A 359 -5.05 8.61 -10.33
N LEU A 360 -6.06 8.21 -11.11
CA LEU A 360 -7.47 8.42 -10.80
C LEU A 360 -7.85 7.75 -9.47
N GLU A 361 -7.47 6.47 -9.29
CA GLU A 361 -7.68 5.72 -8.04
C GLU A 361 -7.13 6.45 -6.81
N ARG A 362 -5.95 7.05 -6.94
CA ARG A 362 -5.30 7.83 -5.88
C ARG A 362 -6.01 9.16 -5.61
N ALA A 363 -6.63 9.75 -6.62
CA ALA A 363 -7.23 11.07 -6.55
C ALA A 363 -8.69 11.09 -6.07
N ILE A 364 -9.45 9.99 -6.18
CA ILE A 364 -10.87 10.00 -5.82
C ILE A 364 -11.13 10.37 -4.35
N GLY A 365 -10.22 10.02 -3.44
CA GLY A 365 -10.29 10.45 -2.04
C GLY A 365 -10.11 11.96 -1.87
N LEU A 366 -9.20 12.56 -2.62
CA LEU A 366 -8.98 14.01 -2.63
C LEU A 366 -10.16 14.75 -3.28
N LEU A 367 -10.79 14.16 -4.29
CA LEU A 367 -12.00 14.71 -4.91
C LEU A 367 -13.15 14.78 -3.90
N VAL A 368 -13.36 13.71 -3.12
CA VAL A 368 -14.35 13.67 -2.04
C VAL A 368 -14.12 14.81 -1.06
N GLU A 369 -12.88 15.05 -0.66
CA GLU A 369 -12.50 16.14 0.24
C GLU A 369 -12.71 17.51 -0.37
N LYS A 370 -12.37 17.66 -1.66
CA LYS A 370 -12.62 18.89 -2.41
C LYS A 370 -14.11 19.21 -2.50
N GLN A 371 -14.98 18.21 -2.53
CA GLN A 371 -16.44 18.36 -2.51
C GLN A 371 -17.00 18.65 -1.10
N GLY A 372 -16.15 18.82 -0.09
CA GLY A 372 -16.56 19.17 1.28
C GLY A 372 -16.95 17.99 2.15
N TYR A 373 -16.64 16.76 1.71
CA TYR A 373 -16.86 15.55 2.50
C TYR A 373 -15.58 15.05 3.15
N GLN A 374 -15.70 14.09 4.06
CA GLN A 374 -14.58 13.40 4.69
C GLN A 374 -14.47 11.96 4.24
N GLN A 375 -13.23 11.49 4.14
CA GLN A 375 -12.92 10.07 4.07
C GLN A 375 -12.90 9.47 5.48
N PHE A 376 -13.34 8.22 5.62
CA PHE A 376 -13.20 7.47 6.86
C PHE A 376 -12.85 6.01 6.62
N PHE A 377 -12.26 5.38 7.63
CA PHE A 377 -11.59 4.09 7.51
C PHE A 377 -12.02 3.14 8.61
N TYR A 378 -11.98 1.84 8.32
CA TYR A 378 -12.02 0.79 9.33
C TYR A 378 -10.63 0.19 9.51
N HIS A 379 -10.17 0.10 10.76
CA HIS A 379 -8.89 -0.51 11.11
C HIS A 379 -9.11 -1.88 11.77
N PRO A 380 -8.97 -2.98 11.01
CA PRO A 380 -9.36 -4.31 11.48
C PRO A 380 -8.68 -4.77 12.77
N PRO A 381 -7.36 -4.59 12.98
CA PRO A 381 -6.72 -5.00 14.23
C PRO A 381 -7.31 -4.40 15.50
N SER A 382 -8.00 -3.26 15.40
CA SER A 382 -8.60 -2.56 16.54
C SER A 382 -10.13 -2.52 16.55
N ALA A 383 -10.80 -3.02 15.52
CA ALA A 383 -12.22 -2.80 15.23
C ALA A 383 -12.70 -1.35 15.40
N LYS A 384 -11.89 -0.38 14.96
CA LYS A 384 -12.25 1.05 15.08
C LYS A 384 -12.50 1.65 13.71
N PHE A 385 -13.58 2.43 13.64
CA PHE A 385 -13.78 3.40 12.57
C PHE A 385 -13.07 4.71 12.94
N THR A 386 -12.48 5.39 11.96
CA THR A 386 -11.70 6.60 12.20
C THR A 386 -11.61 7.48 10.95
N VAL A 387 -11.32 8.76 11.13
CA VAL A 387 -10.93 9.69 10.06
C VAL A 387 -9.41 9.95 10.06
N ASP A 388 -8.68 9.25 10.92
CA ASP A 388 -7.24 9.40 11.06
C ASP A 388 -6.50 8.76 9.88
N LYS A 389 -5.91 9.61 9.04
CA LYS A 389 -5.14 9.25 7.84
C LYS A 389 -3.73 8.74 8.13
N THR A 390 -3.25 8.87 9.38
CA THR A 390 -1.87 8.48 9.75
C THR A 390 -1.62 6.97 9.67
N TYR A 391 -2.66 6.15 9.46
CA TYR A 391 -2.50 4.72 9.17
C TYR A 391 -1.57 4.49 7.97
N ALA A 392 -1.53 5.43 7.01
CA ALA A 392 -0.64 5.41 5.86
C ALA A 392 0.85 5.29 6.25
N PHE A 393 1.19 5.68 7.49
CA PHE A 393 2.56 5.63 7.99
C PHE A 393 2.83 4.49 8.99
N THR A 394 1.85 3.60 9.24
CA THR A 394 1.97 2.52 10.24
C THR A 394 3.22 1.65 10.01
N ASN A 395 3.56 1.37 8.75
CA ASN A 395 4.71 0.54 8.40
C ASN A 395 6.07 1.21 8.63
N TYR A 396 6.10 2.51 8.95
CA TYR A 396 7.32 3.26 9.29
C TYR A 396 7.56 3.35 10.80
N ALA A 397 6.67 2.79 11.63
CA ALA A 397 6.88 2.65 13.07
C ALA A 397 7.84 1.48 13.34
N LYS A 398 9.14 1.74 13.26
CA LYS A 398 10.20 0.76 13.43
C LYS A 398 11.36 1.37 14.22
N PRO A 399 11.80 0.76 15.34
CA PRO A 399 12.99 1.17 16.05
C PRO A 399 14.28 0.62 15.40
N PRO A 400 15.47 1.22 15.66
CA PRO A 400 16.72 0.82 15.00
C PRO A 400 17.10 -0.65 15.14
N HIS A 401 16.84 -1.27 16.29
CA HIS A 401 17.17 -2.68 16.53
C HIS A 401 16.32 -3.63 15.67
N GLN A 402 15.07 -3.25 15.36
CA GLN A 402 14.21 -4.03 14.49
C GLN A 402 14.69 -3.93 13.04
N LEU A 403 15.01 -2.71 12.59
CA LEU A 403 15.62 -2.46 11.28
C LEU A 403 16.88 -3.32 11.09
N LEU A 404 17.79 -3.31 12.06
CA LEU A 404 18.98 -4.17 12.05
C LEU A 404 18.62 -5.65 11.93
N SER A 405 17.65 -6.14 12.72
CA SER A 405 17.25 -7.55 12.67
C SER A 405 16.65 -7.96 11.33
N GLU A 406 15.94 -7.07 10.65
CA GLU A 406 15.35 -7.34 9.33
C GLU A 406 16.44 -7.40 8.24
N LEU A 407 17.33 -6.39 8.21
CA LEU A 407 18.41 -6.29 7.22
C LEU A 407 19.46 -7.39 7.39
N ARG A 408 19.70 -7.85 8.63
CA ARG A 408 20.63 -8.95 8.90
C ARG A 408 20.28 -10.27 8.22
N ASN A 409 19.07 -10.44 7.67
CA ASN A 409 18.69 -11.66 6.97
C ASN A 409 19.22 -11.73 5.52
N PHE A 410 19.75 -10.63 4.99
CA PHE A 410 20.29 -10.54 3.64
C PHE A 410 21.82 -10.61 3.66
N GLU A 411 22.40 -11.14 2.60
CA GLU A 411 23.86 -11.23 2.44
C GLU A 411 24.48 -9.92 1.96
N ILE A 412 23.79 -9.23 1.06
CA ILE A 412 24.13 -7.89 0.57
C ILE A 412 23.09 -6.89 1.07
N ILE A 413 23.55 -5.78 1.63
CA ILE A 413 22.69 -4.62 1.91
C ILE A 413 23.22 -3.46 1.10
N SER A 414 22.38 -2.96 0.19
CA SER A 414 22.66 -1.74 -0.54
C SER A 414 21.91 -0.56 0.06
N PHE A 415 22.55 0.61 0.10
CA PHE A 415 21.97 1.84 0.60
C PHE A 415 22.02 2.92 -0.47
N ASP A 416 20.97 3.72 -0.57
CA ASP A 416 21.13 5.06 -1.12
C ASP A 416 22.03 5.91 -0.20
N VAL A 417 22.61 6.97 -0.74
CA VAL A 417 23.53 7.85 -0.03
C VAL A 417 22.79 9.04 0.58
N PHE A 418 22.17 9.88 -0.27
CA PHE A 418 21.62 11.18 0.14
C PHE A 418 20.30 11.00 0.85
N ASP A 419 20.11 11.68 1.97
CA ASP A 419 18.89 11.58 2.79
C ASP A 419 18.56 10.16 3.29
N THR A 420 19.48 9.20 3.09
CA THR A 420 19.41 7.82 3.57
C THR A 420 20.48 7.51 4.61
N ILE A 421 21.76 7.71 4.30
CA ILE A 421 22.88 7.51 5.23
C ILE A 421 23.49 8.85 5.64
N LEU A 422 23.53 9.81 4.72
CA LEU A 422 23.90 11.18 5.01
C LEU A 422 22.67 12.08 5.07
N ARG A 423 22.82 13.23 5.71
CA ARG A 423 21.85 14.32 5.71
C ARG A 423 22.58 15.64 5.54
N ARG A 424 21.93 16.60 4.91
CA ARG A 424 22.40 17.99 4.86
C ARG A 424 21.95 18.74 6.11
N GLU A 425 22.70 19.75 6.54
CA GLU A 425 22.30 20.64 7.62
C GLU A 425 20.96 21.30 7.29
N TYR A 426 20.79 21.71 6.03
CA TYR A 426 19.54 22.21 5.47
C TYR A 426 19.07 21.24 4.38
N ILE A 427 17.83 20.76 4.44
CA ILE A 427 17.29 19.73 3.53
C ILE A 427 17.31 20.10 2.02
N PHE A 428 17.70 21.31 1.67
CA PHE A 428 17.69 21.81 0.30
C PHE A 428 18.99 21.43 -0.41
N ALA A 429 18.87 20.53 -1.39
CA ALA A 429 20.01 20.10 -2.20
C ALA A 429 20.69 21.24 -2.99
N ASP A 430 19.94 22.30 -3.31
CA ASP A 430 20.45 23.45 -4.07
C ASP A 430 21.14 24.52 -3.20
N TYR A 431 21.24 24.33 -1.88
CA TYR A 431 21.82 25.36 -1.01
C TYR A 431 23.32 25.57 -1.25
N ALA A 432 24.08 24.52 -1.58
CA ALA A 432 25.49 24.67 -1.97
C ALA A 432 25.63 25.52 -3.25
N LYS A 433 24.76 25.29 -4.24
CA LYS A 433 24.69 26.09 -5.47
C LYS A 433 24.36 27.56 -5.15
N PHE A 434 23.43 27.79 -4.21
CA PHE A 434 23.07 29.13 -3.76
C PHE A 434 24.26 29.87 -3.12
N GLN A 435 25.10 29.19 -2.32
CA GLN A 435 26.31 29.80 -1.75
C GLN A 435 27.34 30.16 -2.82
N VAL A 436 27.52 29.31 -3.85
CA VAL A 436 28.33 29.68 -5.03
C VAL A 436 27.72 30.89 -5.72
N GLY A 437 26.40 30.92 -5.91
CA GLY A 437 25.68 32.05 -6.51
C GLY A 437 25.96 33.38 -5.79
N LYS A 438 26.02 33.40 -4.46
CA LYS A 438 26.41 34.60 -3.69
C LYS A 438 27.81 35.10 -4.05
N HIS A 439 28.77 34.20 -4.14
CA HIS A 439 30.12 34.55 -4.56
C HIS A 439 30.16 35.13 -5.98
N LEU A 440 29.35 34.59 -6.89
CA LEU A 440 29.28 35.07 -8.28
C LEU A 440 28.57 36.41 -8.42
N VAL A 441 27.63 36.74 -7.52
CA VAL A 441 27.05 38.09 -7.44
C VAL A 441 28.12 39.10 -7.04
N ASP A 442 28.98 38.78 -6.06
CA ASP A 442 30.08 39.67 -5.65
C ASP A 442 31.11 39.91 -6.78
N LEU A 443 31.13 39.04 -7.79
CA LEU A 443 31.95 39.15 -9.00
C LEU A 443 31.22 39.79 -10.19
N ASP A 444 29.98 40.26 -10.00
CA ASP A 444 29.11 40.82 -11.06
C ASP A 444 28.86 39.85 -12.24
N LEU A 445 28.93 38.53 -12.01
CA LEU A 445 28.74 37.51 -13.05
C LEU A 445 27.28 37.04 -13.20
N VAL A 446 26.49 37.19 -12.13
CA VAL A 446 25.07 36.82 -12.09
C VAL A 446 24.27 37.87 -11.34
N SER A 447 22.97 38.00 -11.64
CA SER A 447 22.11 39.03 -11.05
C SER A 447 21.65 38.73 -9.63
N SER A 448 21.55 37.45 -9.26
CA SER A 448 21.22 36.99 -7.92
C SER A 448 21.69 35.55 -7.69
N PRO A 449 21.76 35.08 -6.43
CA PRO A 449 22.12 33.69 -6.15
C PRO A 449 21.12 32.68 -6.77
N GLU A 450 19.82 33.00 -6.76
CA GLU A 450 18.77 32.19 -7.37
C GLU A 450 18.95 32.09 -8.89
N ALA A 451 19.34 33.19 -9.54
CA ALA A 451 19.62 33.19 -10.98
C ALA A 451 20.78 32.24 -11.32
N PHE A 452 21.79 32.12 -10.45
CA PHE A 452 22.83 31.10 -10.63
C PHE A 452 22.31 29.68 -10.41
N VAL A 453 21.48 29.43 -9.39
CA VAL A 453 20.87 28.11 -9.17
C VAL A 453 20.07 27.67 -10.41
N GLU A 454 19.26 28.57 -10.97
CA GLU A 454 18.51 28.33 -12.22
C GLU A 454 19.46 28.02 -13.39
N LEU A 455 20.49 28.85 -13.61
CA LEU A 455 21.48 28.64 -14.65
C LEU A 455 22.22 27.29 -14.50
N ARG A 456 22.59 26.92 -13.28
CA ARG A 456 23.27 25.66 -12.97
C ARG A 456 22.33 24.48 -13.27
N ASN A 457 21.09 24.53 -12.82
CA ASN A 457 20.10 23.47 -13.06
C ASN A 457 19.77 23.33 -14.55
N GLU A 458 19.68 24.43 -15.29
CA GLU A 458 19.50 24.42 -16.74
C GLU A 458 20.72 23.84 -17.47
N SER A 459 21.93 24.12 -16.98
CA SER A 459 23.18 23.57 -17.55
C SER A 459 23.20 22.05 -17.42
N GLU A 460 22.82 21.50 -16.25
CA GLU A 460 22.67 20.05 -16.06
C GLU A 460 21.65 19.44 -17.01
N LEU A 461 20.48 20.09 -17.13
CA LEU A 461 19.44 19.65 -18.06
C LEU A 461 19.93 19.71 -19.52
N GLN A 462 20.71 20.72 -19.89
CA GLN A 462 21.27 20.84 -21.23
C GLN A 462 22.29 19.75 -21.52
N CYS A 463 23.17 19.41 -20.58
CA CYS A 463 24.07 18.27 -20.68
C CYS A 463 23.29 16.97 -20.90
N ARG A 464 22.19 16.74 -20.15
CA ARG A 464 21.31 15.58 -20.35
C ARG A 464 20.64 15.58 -21.72
N LYS A 465 20.17 16.73 -22.21
CA LYS A 465 19.59 16.88 -23.56
C LYS A 465 20.61 16.56 -24.65
N ASN A 466 21.84 17.04 -24.52
CA ASN A 466 22.93 16.78 -25.48
C ASN A 466 23.25 15.28 -25.57
N LYS A 467 23.08 14.54 -24.47
CA LYS A 467 23.18 13.06 -24.41
C LYS A 467 21.90 12.32 -24.81
N ASN A 468 20.85 13.02 -25.28
CA ASN A 468 19.52 12.45 -25.54
C ASN A 468 18.94 11.68 -24.34
N PHE A 469 19.24 12.11 -23.10
CA PHE A 469 18.88 11.42 -21.86
C PHE A 469 19.42 9.98 -21.77
N VAL A 470 20.46 9.65 -22.53
CA VAL A 470 21.19 8.38 -22.42
C VAL A 470 22.32 8.54 -21.40
N GLY A 471 22.31 7.69 -20.39
CA GLY A 471 23.26 7.71 -19.28
C GLY A 471 22.96 8.76 -18.22
N ASP A 472 24.01 9.27 -17.57
CA ASP A 472 23.93 10.40 -16.65
C ASP A 472 25.02 11.43 -16.95
N VAL A 473 24.98 12.55 -16.23
CA VAL A 473 25.91 13.67 -16.35
C VAL A 473 26.77 13.78 -15.11
N ASP A 474 28.04 14.11 -15.29
CA ASP A 474 28.95 14.41 -14.19
C ASP A 474 29.09 15.92 -13.95
N ILE A 475 29.54 16.29 -12.76
CA ILE A 475 29.67 17.69 -12.34
C ILE A 475 30.67 18.49 -13.20
N VAL A 476 31.67 17.83 -13.79
CA VAL A 476 32.68 18.48 -14.66
C VAL A 476 32.05 18.88 -15.98
N GLU A 477 31.23 18.01 -16.57
CA GLU A 477 30.44 18.32 -17.76
C GLU A 477 29.51 19.50 -17.52
N VAL A 478 28.83 19.52 -16.36
CA VAL A 478 27.92 20.61 -16.02
C VAL A 478 28.67 21.93 -15.87
N TYR A 479 29.79 21.96 -15.15
CA TYR A 479 30.57 23.20 -14.98
C TYR A 479 31.28 23.66 -16.26
N THR A 480 31.52 22.74 -17.21
CA THR A 480 31.96 23.09 -18.56
C THR A 480 30.88 23.87 -19.32
N GLU A 481 29.62 23.44 -19.23
CA GLU A 481 28.47 24.16 -19.79
C GLU A 481 28.24 25.51 -19.06
N VAL A 482 28.38 25.55 -17.74
CA VAL A 482 28.29 26.80 -16.95
C VAL A 482 29.34 27.82 -17.43
N ALA A 483 30.59 27.41 -17.65
CA ALA A 483 31.64 28.27 -18.18
C ALA A 483 31.26 28.88 -19.54
N GLN A 484 30.68 28.07 -20.43
CA GLN A 484 30.24 28.54 -21.75
C GLN A 484 29.12 29.59 -21.64
N ARG A 485 28.14 29.35 -20.75
CA ARG A 485 27.00 30.25 -20.53
C ARG A 485 27.38 31.57 -19.87
N LEU A 486 28.34 31.54 -18.94
CA LEU A 486 28.86 32.73 -18.27
C LEU A 486 30.01 33.41 -19.04
N HIS A 487 30.40 32.86 -20.19
CA HIS A 487 31.49 33.37 -21.02
C HIS A 487 32.82 33.52 -20.25
N CYS A 488 33.13 32.59 -19.35
CA CYS A 488 34.34 32.59 -18.53
C CYS A 488 35.29 31.44 -18.90
N GLU A 489 36.51 31.48 -18.35
CA GLU A 489 37.47 30.39 -18.55
C GLU A 489 37.04 29.13 -17.80
N THR A 490 37.27 27.95 -18.39
CA THR A 490 36.96 26.65 -17.76
C THR A 490 37.69 26.46 -16.44
N ALA A 491 38.91 27.00 -16.29
CA ALA A 491 39.65 26.96 -15.03
C ALA A 491 38.89 27.67 -13.90
N GLN A 492 38.27 28.82 -14.18
CA GLN A 492 37.48 29.56 -13.21
C GLN A 492 36.21 28.80 -12.80
N ALA A 493 35.53 28.18 -13.76
CA ALA A 493 34.38 27.33 -13.46
C ALA A 493 34.75 26.08 -12.64
N GLN A 494 35.97 25.54 -12.81
CA GLN A 494 36.46 24.45 -11.97
C GLN A 494 36.67 24.88 -10.51
N GLU A 495 37.07 26.13 -10.24
CA GLU A 495 37.14 26.65 -8.87
C GLU A 495 35.74 26.71 -8.24
N TRP A 496 34.73 27.18 -8.97
CA TRP A 496 33.34 27.22 -8.48
C TRP A 496 32.75 25.82 -8.28
N MET A 497 33.11 24.86 -9.13
CA MET A 497 32.77 23.45 -8.97
C MET A 497 33.32 22.88 -7.66
N GLN A 498 34.58 23.20 -7.34
CA GLN A 498 35.20 22.79 -6.08
C GLN A 498 34.50 23.47 -4.91
N MET A 499 34.17 24.75 -5.02
CA MET A 499 33.40 25.47 -4.00
C MET A 499 32.03 24.84 -3.74
N GLU A 500 31.27 24.46 -4.79
CA GLU A 500 29.97 23.75 -4.63
C GLU A 500 30.14 22.48 -3.80
N PHE A 501 31.13 21.65 -4.13
CA PHE A 501 31.42 20.42 -3.39
C PHE A 501 31.88 20.69 -1.95
N GLU A 502 32.72 21.70 -1.73
CA GLU A 502 33.19 22.07 -0.40
C GLU A 502 32.06 22.55 0.50
N TYR A 503 31.12 23.35 -0.03
CA TYR A 503 29.92 23.78 0.71
C TYR A 503 29.03 22.58 1.08
N ASP A 504 28.82 21.65 0.17
CA ASP A 504 28.09 20.41 0.47
C ASP A 504 28.85 19.60 1.54
N LEU A 505 30.16 19.36 1.36
CA LEU A 505 30.96 18.59 2.31
C LEU A 505 30.96 19.18 3.72
N GLN A 506 30.97 20.51 3.85
CA GLN A 506 30.91 21.21 5.15
C GLN A 506 29.52 21.13 5.79
N SER A 507 28.47 21.03 4.97
CA SER A 507 27.08 21.05 5.44
C SER A 507 26.47 19.66 5.57
N ILE A 508 27.15 18.59 5.21
CA ILE A 508 26.67 17.23 5.44
C ILE A 508 27.03 16.69 6.83
N SER A 509 26.22 15.77 7.32
CA SER A 509 26.48 14.98 8.52
C SER A 509 25.91 13.58 8.34
N GLY A 510 26.41 12.61 9.11
CA GLY A 510 25.80 11.29 9.17
C GLY A 510 24.39 11.33 9.74
N LYS A 511 23.55 10.39 9.30
CA LYS A 511 22.42 9.92 10.09
C LYS A 511 22.95 8.86 11.04
N ASP A 512 23.37 9.25 12.25
CA ASP A 512 24.16 8.41 13.16
C ASP A 512 23.57 7.00 13.35
N GLU A 513 22.25 6.86 13.48
CA GLU A 513 21.58 5.56 13.61
C GLU A 513 21.80 4.67 12.39
N MET A 514 21.77 5.26 11.19
CA MET A 514 21.97 4.57 9.92
C MET A 514 23.46 4.29 9.65
N VAL A 515 24.36 5.21 10.00
CA VAL A 515 25.82 4.99 9.94
C VAL A 515 26.23 3.85 10.88
N ASN A 516 25.71 3.85 12.11
CA ASN A 516 25.94 2.77 13.08
C ASN A 516 25.39 1.44 12.58
N LEU A 517 24.21 1.45 11.96
CA LEU A 517 23.59 0.28 11.33
C LEU A 517 24.48 -0.31 10.24
N VAL A 518 25.03 0.52 9.34
CA VAL A 518 25.96 0.07 8.28
C VAL A 518 27.19 -0.61 8.89
N ASN A 519 27.81 0.03 9.89
CA ASN A 519 29.01 -0.52 10.55
C ASN A 519 28.70 -1.87 11.23
N GLN A 520 27.58 -1.97 11.96
CA GLN A 520 27.14 -3.20 12.61
C GLN A 520 26.81 -4.33 11.63
N LEU A 521 26.22 -4.00 10.47
CA LEU A 521 25.94 -4.98 9.42
C LEU A 521 27.23 -5.55 8.82
N SER A 522 28.24 -4.70 8.63
CA SER A 522 29.57 -5.17 8.19
C SER A 522 30.25 -6.06 9.22
N ASP A 523 30.18 -5.71 10.52
CA ASP A 523 30.76 -6.50 11.61
C ASP A 523 30.19 -7.92 11.70
N VAL A 524 28.92 -8.11 11.35
CA VAL A 524 28.28 -9.43 11.29
C VAL A 524 28.45 -10.13 9.93
N GLY A 525 29.38 -9.64 9.10
CA GLY A 525 29.82 -10.27 7.86
C GLY A 525 28.94 -9.99 6.65
N ARG A 526 28.16 -8.89 6.65
CA ARG A 526 27.35 -8.51 5.49
C ARG A 526 28.13 -7.63 4.51
N GLU A 527 27.85 -7.81 3.23
CA GLU A 527 28.48 -7.02 2.16
C GLU A 527 27.70 -5.70 1.99
N ILE A 528 28.40 -4.57 2.12
CA ILE A 528 27.79 -3.23 2.08
C ILE A 528 27.99 -2.60 0.71
N TRP A 529 26.89 -2.20 0.07
CA TRP A 529 26.90 -1.49 -1.21
C TRP A 529 26.29 -0.09 -1.03
N PHE A 530 26.80 0.89 -1.76
CA PHE A 530 26.18 2.21 -1.89
C PHE A 530 25.81 2.44 -3.35
N VAL A 531 24.58 2.88 -3.61
CA VAL A 531 24.04 3.09 -4.96
C VAL A 531 23.37 4.45 -5.00
N SER A 532 23.92 5.40 -5.75
CA SER A 532 23.46 6.79 -5.73
C SER A 532 23.33 7.39 -7.13
N ASP A 533 22.20 8.06 -7.36
CA ASP A 533 21.99 8.93 -8.51
C ASP A 533 22.48 10.33 -8.16
N THR A 534 23.61 10.76 -8.74
CA THR A 534 24.25 12.03 -8.41
C THR A 534 25.17 12.48 -9.54
N TYR A 535 25.37 13.80 -9.65
CA TYR A 535 26.37 14.39 -10.54
C TYR A 535 27.79 14.34 -9.95
N TYR A 536 27.95 14.07 -8.65
CA TYR A 536 29.26 13.97 -8.02
C TYR A 536 30.01 12.69 -8.42
N THR A 537 31.33 12.81 -8.59
CA THR A 537 32.21 11.68 -8.93
C THR A 537 32.29 10.62 -7.81
N GLU A 538 32.71 9.40 -8.16
CA GLU A 538 32.94 8.33 -7.18
C GLU A 538 33.92 8.75 -6.06
N HIS A 539 34.94 9.53 -6.41
CA HIS A 539 35.92 10.06 -5.45
C HIS A 539 35.25 11.02 -4.44
N GLN A 540 34.43 11.95 -4.92
CA GLN A 540 33.71 12.91 -4.09
C GLN A 540 32.74 12.21 -3.13
N ILE A 541 31.97 11.24 -3.62
CA ILE A 541 31.07 10.44 -2.77
C ILE A 541 31.85 9.63 -1.73
N SER A 542 33.00 9.06 -2.10
CA SER A 542 33.87 8.35 -1.14
C SER A 542 34.41 9.27 -0.04
N LEU A 543 34.74 10.54 -0.36
CA LEU A 543 35.11 11.54 0.63
C LEU A 543 33.94 11.86 1.58
N MET A 544 32.73 12.03 1.05
CA MET A 544 31.53 12.26 1.85
C MET A 544 31.24 11.09 2.81
N LEU A 545 31.29 9.85 2.32
CA LEU A 545 31.06 8.65 3.14
C LEU A 545 32.09 8.53 4.27
N ARG A 546 33.37 8.82 3.99
CA ARG A 546 34.41 8.86 5.02
C ARG A 546 34.16 9.97 6.04
N HIS A 547 33.77 11.15 5.57
CA HIS A 547 33.50 12.31 6.42
C HIS A 547 32.39 12.03 7.44
N ILE A 548 31.34 11.31 7.04
CA ILE A 548 30.22 10.97 7.93
C ILE A 548 30.46 9.74 8.83
N GLY A 549 31.64 9.11 8.75
CA GLY A 549 32.03 8.00 9.63
C GLY A 549 31.79 6.58 9.09
N ILE A 550 31.65 6.40 7.77
CA ILE A 550 31.70 5.06 7.17
C ILE A 550 33.15 4.59 7.13
N SER A 551 33.47 3.59 7.95
CA SER A 551 34.84 3.05 8.12
C SER A 551 34.99 1.62 7.61
N VAL A 552 33.94 1.04 7.04
CA VAL A 552 33.89 -0.35 6.58
C VAL A 552 34.22 -0.48 5.10
N HIS A 553 34.55 -1.69 4.67
CA HIS A 553 34.70 -1.98 3.25
C HIS A 553 33.32 -1.96 2.57
N TYR A 554 33.20 -1.25 1.45
CA TYR A 554 31.98 -1.16 0.65
C TYR A 554 32.27 -1.22 -0.85
N LYS A 555 31.24 -1.54 -1.64
CA LYS A 555 31.20 -1.25 -3.08
C LYS A 555 30.38 0.01 -3.34
N LEU A 556 30.80 0.82 -4.29
CA LEU A 556 30.15 2.09 -4.61
C LEU A 556 29.75 2.10 -6.09
N PHE A 557 28.49 2.47 -6.34
CA PHE A 557 27.90 2.57 -7.67
C PHE A 557 27.31 3.98 -7.80
N VAL A 558 27.95 4.81 -8.62
CA VAL A 558 27.60 6.22 -8.78
C VAL A 558 27.15 6.46 -10.23
N SER A 559 26.00 7.09 -10.39
CA SER A 559 25.38 7.24 -11.71
C SER A 559 26.21 8.06 -12.69
N SER A 560 26.86 9.14 -12.24
CA SER A 560 27.73 9.96 -13.09
C SER A 560 28.93 9.19 -13.65
N GLU A 561 29.46 8.23 -12.90
CA GLU A 561 30.63 7.43 -13.30
C GLU A 561 30.23 6.26 -14.22
N LEU A 562 29.12 5.59 -13.89
CA LEU A 562 28.66 4.41 -14.62
C LEU A 562 27.80 4.76 -15.83
N GLY A 563 27.25 5.98 -15.89
CA GLY A 563 26.22 6.34 -16.86
C GLY A 563 24.95 5.50 -16.70
N LEU A 564 24.62 5.09 -15.48
CA LEU A 564 23.44 4.27 -15.16
C LEU A 564 22.70 4.91 -13.99
N ARG A 565 21.38 4.98 -14.07
CA ARG A 565 20.52 5.65 -13.06
C ARG A 565 19.50 4.70 -12.45
N LYS A 566 19.16 4.91 -11.19
CA LYS A 566 18.12 4.17 -10.46
C LYS A 566 16.74 4.53 -10.97
N ASP A 567 16.46 5.81 -11.18
CA ASP A 567 15.13 6.32 -11.54
C ASP A 567 14.60 5.81 -12.89
N ASN A 568 15.49 5.57 -13.85
CA ASN A 568 15.15 5.00 -15.16
C ASN A 568 15.38 3.47 -15.24
N GLY A 569 15.78 2.83 -14.14
CA GLY A 569 15.96 1.38 -14.04
C GLY A 569 17.28 0.82 -14.58
N SER A 570 18.11 1.62 -15.26
CA SER A 570 19.34 1.13 -15.90
C SER A 570 20.38 0.63 -14.87
N MET A 571 20.47 1.29 -13.71
CA MET A 571 21.30 0.82 -12.59
C MET A 571 20.79 -0.52 -12.04
N TRP A 572 19.47 -0.62 -11.81
CA TRP A 572 18.86 -1.84 -11.26
C TRP A 572 19.01 -3.04 -12.19
N LYS A 573 18.93 -2.82 -13.50
CA LYS A 573 19.20 -3.86 -14.50
C LYS A 573 20.61 -4.45 -14.36
N MET A 574 21.63 -3.60 -14.31
CA MET A 574 23.03 -4.03 -14.17
C MET A 574 23.26 -4.76 -12.84
N LEU A 575 22.69 -4.23 -11.74
CA LEU A 575 22.80 -4.87 -10.44
C LEU A 575 22.08 -6.23 -10.42
N ARG A 576 20.96 -6.39 -11.14
CA ARG A 576 20.23 -7.67 -11.21
C ARG A 576 21.10 -8.76 -11.82
N GLU A 577 21.73 -8.45 -12.96
CA GLU A 577 22.67 -9.33 -13.63
C GLU A 577 23.85 -9.70 -12.71
N THR A 578 24.37 -8.73 -11.95
CA THR A 578 25.45 -8.95 -10.98
C THR A 578 25.01 -9.89 -9.85
N ILE A 579 23.82 -9.68 -9.28
CA ILE A 579 23.31 -10.49 -8.17
C ILE A 579 22.96 -11.91 -8.63
N ASP A 580 22.41 -12.07 -9.83
CA ASP A 580 22.13 -13.39 -10.42
C ASP A 580 23.41 -14.22 -10.59
N GLN A 581 24.50 -13.58 -11.00
CA GLN A 581 25.81 -14.23 -11.08
C GLN A 581 26.38 -14.61 -9.71
N LEU A 582 26.14 -13.78 -8.69
CA LEU A 582 26.60 -14.04 -7.32
C LEU A 582 25.74 -15.09 -6.59
N GLY A 583 24.48 -15.27 -6.98
CA GLY A 583 23.54 -16.16 -6.30
C GLY A 583 23.23 -15.73 -4.85
N LYS A 584 23.39 -14.45 -4.53
CA LYS A 584 23.23 -13.89 -3.18
C LYS A 584 21.88 -13.20 -2.98
N SER A 585 21.40 -13.20 -1.75
CA SER A 585 20.26 -12.36 -1.34
C SER A 585 20.67 -10.89 -1.16
N ILE A 586 19.79 -9.97 -1.57
CA ILE A 586 20.02 -8.52 -1.48
C ILE A 586 18.76 -7.78 -1.02
N VAL A 587 18.96 -6.75 -0.20
CA VAL A 587 17.97 -5.73 0.11
C VAL A 587 18.54 -4.33 -0.14
N HIS A 588 17.74 -3.45 -0.73
CA HIS A 588 18.07 -2.04 -0.89
C HIS A 588 17.31 -1.16 0.12
N VAL A 589 18.00 -0.17 0.70
CA VAL A 589 17.44 0.81 1.63
C VAL A 589 17.60 2.21 1.03
N GLY A 590 16.51 2.95 0.88
CA GLY A 590 16.53 4.30 0.34
C GLY A 590 15.26 5.09 0.66
N ASP A 591 15.33 6.41 0.52
CA ASP A 591 14.27 7.35 0.87
C ASP A 591 13.40 7.78 -0.31
N ASN A 592 13.86 7.55 -1.55
CA ASN A 592 13.07 7.91 -2.72
C ASN A 592 12.12 6.76 -3.09
N VAL A 593 10.81 6.98 -2.92
CA VAL A 593 9.79 5.97 -3.23
C VAL A 593 9.86 5.47 -4.68
N ILE A 594 10.20 6.33 -5.64
CA ILE A 594 10.23 5.92 -7.06
C ILE A 594 11.51 5.14 -7.34
N SER A 595 12.68 5.75 -7.16
CA SER A 595 13.95 5.14 -7.58
C SER A 595 14.38 3.98 -6.70
N ASP A 596 14.16 4.07 -5.38
CA ASP A 596 14.72 3.12 -4.40
C ASP A 596 13.71 2.04 -3.98
N ALA A 597 12.42 2.29 -4.20
CA ALA A 597 11.37 1.37 -3.78
C ALA A 597 10.60 0.78 -4.96
N GLN A 598 9.91 1.61 -5.77
CA GLN A 598 9.09 1.17 -6.89
C GLN A 598 9.93 0.53 -7.99
N VAL A 599 10.84 1.29 -8.62
CA VAL A 599 11.66 0.80 -9.73
C VAL A 599 12.59 -0.32 -9.27
N CYS A 600 13.17 -0.20 -8.06
CA CYS A 600 13.95 -1.26 -7.44
C CYS A 600 13.14 -2.59 -7.34
N GLY A 601 11.90 -2.52 -6.85
CA GLY A 601 10.99 -3.66 -6.75
C GLY A 601 10.57 -4.24 -8.10
N ASP A 602 10.37 -3.41 -9.12
CA ASP A 602 10.01 -3.86 -10.48
C ASP A 602 11.10 -4.73 -11.14
N TYR A 603 12.36 -4.58 -10.71
CA TYR A 603 13.49 -5.44 -11.09
C TYR A 603 13.67 -6.66 -10.17
N GLY A 604 12.71 -6.92 -9.27
CA GLY A 604 12.68 -8.10 -8.40
C GLY A 604 13.58 -8.00 -7.17
N PHE A 605 14.03 -6.80 -6.79
CA PHE A 605 14.78 -6.61 -5.55
C PHE A 605 13.84 -6.50 -4.34
N THR A 606 14.29 -7.03 -3.20
CA THR A 606 13.69 -6.64 -1.93
C THR A 606 14.13 -5.22 -1.60
N ASN A 607 13.20 -4.37 -1.20
CA ASN A 607 13.49 -2.99 -0.80
C ASN A 607 12.92 -2.71 0.59
N MET A 608 13.54 -1.73 1.25
CA MET A 608 13.05 -1.13 2.48
C MET A 608 13.10 0.38 2.35
N HIS A 609 11.95 0.94 1.99
CA HIS A 609 11.77 2.38 1.96
C HIS A 609 11.80 2.96 3.38
N ILE A 610 12.52 4.07 3.54
CA ILE A 610 12.57 4.90 4.74
C ILE A 610 12.03 6.29 4.41
N LEU A 611 11.57 7.07 5.39
CA LEU A 611 10.98 8.39 5.07
C LEU A 611 12.06 9.41 4.76
N HIS A 612 11.91 10.12 3.64
CA HIS A 612 12.59 11.38 3.41
C HIS A 612 12.25 12.38 4.55
N PRO A 613 13.18 13.25 4.99
CA PRO A 613 12.95 14.18 6.10
C PRO A 613 11.68 15.03 5.96
N GLU A 614 11.34 15.44 4.74
CA GLU A 614 10.11 16.21 4.45
C GLU A 614 8.85 15.37 4.64
N ASP A 615 8.81 14.14 4.11
CA ASP A 615 7.66 13.25 4.28
C ASP A 615 7.45 12.91 5.76
N LYS A 616 8.54 12.70 6.51
CA LYS A 616 8.47 12.46 7.95
C LYS A 616 7.93 13.69 8.71
N TRP A 617 8.35 14.89 8.31
CA TRP A 617 7.87 16.15 8.89
C TRP A 617 6.36 16.34 8.68
N LEU A 618 5.89 16.11 7.45
CA LEU A 618 4.46 16.17 7.11
C LEU A 618 3.66 15.09 7.84
N ALA A 619 4.19 13.86 7.90
CA ALA A 619 3.58 12.76 8.64
C ALA A 619 3.41 13.05 10.15
N ALA A 620 4.27 13.90 10.72
CA ALA A 620 4.17 14.36 12.10
C ALA A 620 3.11 15.48 12.31
N GLY A 621 2.36 15.84 11.28
CA GLY A 621 1.34 16.89 11.31
C GLY A 621 1.92 18.31 11.29
N MET A 622 3.22 18.46 10.99
CA MET A 622 3.84 19.78 10.87
C MET A 622 3.51 20.37 9.51
N LYS A 623 3.08 21.64 9.48
CA LYS A 623 2.53 22.26 8.28
C LYS A 623 3.57 22.39 7.16
N PRO A 624 3.14 22.29 5.89
CA PRO A 624 3.89 22.81 4.76
C PRO A 624 4.15 24.31 5.00
N ASN A 625 5.41 24.70 5.11
CA ASN A 625 5.86 26.09 5.23
C ASN A 625 6.23 26.62 3.82
N ALA A 626 6.61 27.90 3.68
CA ALA A 626 7.04 28.42 2.37
C ALA A 626 8.25 27.63 1.80
N VAL A 627 9.01 26.98 2.69
CA VAL A 627 10.10 26.04 2.40
C VAL A 627 9.65 24.81 1.59
N THR A 628 8.43 24.27 1.80
CA THR A 628 7.90 23.18 0.96
C THR A 628 7.31 23.67 -0.38
N LYS A 629 7.28 24.98 -0.64
CA LYS A 629 6.75 25.59 -1.89
C LYS A 629 7.86 26.01 -2.86
N HIS A 630 9.09 25.51 -2.69
CA HIS A 630 10.24 25.70 -3.58
C HIS A 630 10.61 27.16 -3.93
N LYS A 631 10.19 28.15 -3.12
CA LYS A 631 10.83 29.47 -3.18
C LYS A 631 12.10 29.41 -2.35
N LEU A 632 13.25 29.57 -3.01
CA LEU A 632 14.55 29.69 -2.37
C LEU A 632 14.59 31.02 -1.60
N ASP A 633 14.17 31.01 -0.34
CA ASP A 633 14.33 32.12 0.59
C ASP A 633 15.28 31.67 1.71
N GLU A 634 16.50 32.22 1.73
CA GLU A 634 17.58 31.76 2.60
C GLU A 634 17.24 31.76 4.11
N PRO A 635 16.61 32.81 4.69
CA PRO A 635 16.17 32.79 6.09
C PRO A 635 15.26 31.60 6.41
N ASP A 636 14.42 31.23 5.45
CA ASP A 636 13.48 30.13 5.56
C ASP A 636 14.19 28.77 5.44
N ILE A 637 15.14 28.64 4.50
CA ILE A 637 16.05 27.49 4.39
C ILE A 637 16.80 27.25 5.70
N ILE A 638 17.41 28.30 6.25
CA ILE A 638 18.20 28.20 7.48
C ILE A 638 17.31 27.80 8.66
N LYS A 639 16.15 28.45 8.81
CA LYS A 639 15.24 28.23 9.93
C LYS A 639 14.60 26.84 9.88
N TRP A 640 13.96 26.49 8.77
CA TRP A 640 13.15 25.28 8.69
C TRP A 640 13.95 24.08 8.20
N GLY A 641 14.88 24.28 7.27
CA GLY A 641 15.72 23.20 6.75
C GLY A 641 16.51 22.51 7.85
N SER A 642 17.07 23.26 8.80
CA SER A 642 17.78 22.70 9.96
C SER A 642 16.87 21.89 10.89
N LEU A 643 15.66 22.37 11.16
CA LEU A 643 14.69 21.66 12.00
C LEU A 643 14.23 20.36 11.35
N MET A 644 13.91 20.41 10.04
CA MET A 644 13.49 19.24 9.27
C MET A 644 14.61 18.20 9.18
N SER A 645 15.84 18.62 8.91
CA SER A 645 17.01 17.73 8.90
C SER A 645 17.27 17.06 10.26
N LYS A 646 17.11 17.80 11.37
CA LYS A 646 17.24 17.26 12.73
C LYS A 646 16.12 16.26 13.04
N TYR A 647 14.89 16.56 12.66
CA TYR A 647 13.74 15.67 12.87
C TYR A 647 13.80 14.39 12.02
N GLY A 648 14.25 14.53 10.77
CA GLY A 648 14.46 13.45 9.80
C GLY A 648 15.77 12.67 9.97
N ARG A 649 16.55 12.95 11.02
CA ARG A 649 17.80 12.26 11.33
C ARG A 649 17.61 10.74 11.38
N TYR A 650 16.67 10.26 12.20
CA TYR A 650 16.20 8.89 12.11
C TYR A 650 15.03 8.84 11.13
N PRO A 651 15.09 8.06 10.03
CA PRO A 651 14.12 8.19 8.94
C PRO A 651 12.83 7.38 9.18
N LEU A 652 12.69 6.77 10.36
CA LEU A 652 11.53 6.00 10.77
C LEU A 652 10.95 6.61 12.07
N PHE A 653 9.76 6.17 12.46
CA PHE A 653 9.20 6.46 13.77
C PHE A 653 9.71 5.40 14.75
N GLY A 654 10.68 5.78 15.58
CA GLY A 654 11.16 4.98 16.72
C GLY A 654 10.78 5.67 18.03
N ASN A 655 10.45 4.87 19.05
CA ASN A 655 10.10 5.35 20.40
C ASN A 655 11.10 6.35 20.98
#